data_AF-A0A674IG71-F1
#
_entry.id   AF-A0A674IG71-F1
#
_cell.length_a   1.000
_cell.length_b   1.000
_cell.length_c   1.000
_cell.angle_alpha   90.00
_cell.angle_beta   90.00
_cell.angle_gamma   90.00
#
_symmetry.space_group_name_H-M   'P 1'
#
loop_
_entity.id
_entity.type
_entity.pdbx_description
1 polymer ?
#
loop_
_entity_poly.entity_id
_entity_poly.type
_entity_poly.pdbx_seq_one_letter_code
_entity_poly.pdbx_strand_id
1 'polypeptide(L)'
;MAAVLRSGRCFFLPTPVPRGLRPPGCCSGAMQEPPPLAARPESPGPSAAPGAAAGWLGALRFENRALRSLPLDPSEENVPRQVPGACFSRVRPSPVQSPRLVAMSLPALALLGLEPPAAGALEELEAEAALYFSGNRLLPGAEPAAHCYCGHQFGSFAGQLGDGAAMYLGEVLSPRGERWEIQLKGAGLTPFSRQADGRKVLRSSIREFLCSEAMFHLGIPTTRAGTCVTSDSKVVRDIFYDGNPKNERCTIVLRIASTFIRFGSFEIFKPTDEHTGRKGPSVNRNDIRIQMLNYVISTFYPEIQQAYSDNSVQRNAAFFREVTKRTARMVAEWQCVGFCHGVLNTDNMSIVGLTIDYGPFGFMDRYDPEHICNGSDNAGRYAYNKQPEICKWNLGKLAEALVPELPLEISELILKEEYDAEFERHYLQKMRKKLGLIHLELEDDDKLVSELLETMHLTGGDFTNTFRLLSSFLGDLDPLKLEDFLEKIATQCASMEELKVAFRPQMDPRQFSMMLMLAQSNPQLFALIGTKANINKELERIEQFSKLQQLTAADLLSRNKRHWKEWLQKYRVRLEKEIESVSNADVWNAERVKIMNSNNPKYILRNYIAQNAIEAAENGDFTEVREVLKRLENPFEETEDLTEVQEDQEEEETVAAAATCAPVTSSRLPYSSKPPLWASELCVT
;
A
#
# COMPACT_ATOMS: atom_id res chain seq x y z
N MET A 1 -6.18 -0.37 -24.80
CA MET A 1 -6.96 -1.49 -24.22
C MET A 1 -8.25 -0.94 -23.65
N ALA A 2 -9.14 -0.49 -24.54
CA ALA A 2 -10.44 0.09 -24.22
C ALA A 2 -11.45 -0.39 -25.27
N ALA A 3 -12.09 -1.53 -25.01
CA ALA A 3 -13.35 -1.97 -25.61
C ALA A 3 -13.68 -3.38 -25.09
N VAL A 4 -14.98 -3.68 -24.99
CA VAL A 4 -15.60 -4.98 -24.67
C VAL A 4 -15.99 -5.15 -23.20
N LEU A 5 -17.05 -4.45 -22.76
CA LEU A 5 -18.05 -4.98 -21.82
C LEU A 5 -19.41 -4.31 -22.10
N ARG A 6 -20.31 -5.00 -22.81
CA ARG A 6 -21.74 -4.65 -22.86
C ARG A 6 -22.62 -5.90 -22.78
N SER A 7 -23.63 -5.76 -21.93
CA SER A 7 -24.97 -6.37 -21.94
C SER A 7 -25.22 -7.67 -21.15
N GLY A 8 -26.28 -7.61 -20.35
CA GLY A 8 -26.90 -8.72 -19.62
C GLY A 8 -27.96 -8.22 -18.64
N ARG A 9 -29.14 -7.81 -19.13
CA ARG A 9 -30.30 -7.36 -18.32
C ARG A 9 -31.09 -8.56 -17.78
N CYS A 10 -31.60 -8.38 -16.56
CA CYS A 10 -32.56 -9.22 -15.85
C CYS A 10 -33.95 -9.25 -16.50
N PHE A 11 -34.70 -10.33 -16.24
CA PHE A 11 -36.16 -10.38 -16.27
C PHE A 11 -36.67 -10.93 -14.92
N PHE A 12 -37.60 -10.20 -14.31
CA PHE A 12 -38.46 -10.59 -13.18
C PHE A 12 -39.89 -10.78 -13.68
N LEU A 13 -40.70 -11.60 -13.00
CA LEU A 13 -42.16 -11.44 -12.71
C LEU A 13 -42.69 -12.71 -11.93
N PRO A 14 -43.87 -12.68 -11.25
CA PRO A 14 -43.94 -12.89 -9.78
C PRO A 14 -45.08 -13.81 -9.24
N THR A 15 -45.16 -13.92 -7.89
CA THR A 15 -46.31 -14.28 -6.99
C THR A 15 -46.75 -15.76 -6.85
N PRO A 16 -47.56 -16.20 -5.84
CA PRO A 16 -48.14 -15.54 -4.64
C PRO A 16 -48.06 -16.32 -3.28
N VAL A 17 -48.59 -15.64 -2.25
CA VAL A 17 -48.84 -15.97 -0.81
C VAL A 17 -49.82 -17.15 -0.57
N PRO A 18 -49.85 -17.77 0.63
CA PRO A 18 -51.05 -17.63 1.49
C PRO A 18 -50.78 -17.49 3.01
N ARG A 19 -51.89 -17.21 3.72
CA ARG A 19 -52.11 -16.62 5.06
C ARG A 19 -52.20 -17.64 6.23
N GLY A 20 -52.16 -17.09 7.46
CA GLY A 20 -52.83 -17.59 8.69
C GLY A 20 -51.88 -18.27 9.67
N LEU A 21 -51.93 -18.12 11.00
CA LEU A 21 -52.99 -17.79 11.96
C LEU A 21 -52.37 -17.28 13.28
N ARG A 22 -53.20 -16.70 14.16
CA ARG A 22 -52.88 -16.00 15.42
C ARG A 22 -53.31 -16.85 16.66
N PRO A 23 -53.16 -16.37 17.92
CA PRO A 23 -52.41 -16.96 19.05
C PRO A 23 -53.32 -17.66 20.10
N PRO A 24 -52.82 -18.10 21.29
CA PRO A 24 -52.71 -17.26 22.52
C PRO A 24 -51.47 -17.67 23.39
N GLY A 25 -51.09 -17.10 24.54
CA GLY A 25 -51.67 -16.14 25.49
C GLY A 25 -50.66 -15.87 26.63
N CYS A 26 -51.01 -14.90 27.47
CA CYS A 26 -50.25 -14.38 28.63
C CYS A 26 -49.78 -15.42 29.64
N CYS A 27 -48.67 -15.10 30.33
CA CYS A 27 -48.58 -15.19 31.80
C CYS A 27 -47.47 -14.30 32.36
N SER A 28 -47.87 -13.47 33.31
CA SER A 28 -47.08 -12.62 34.21
C SER A 28 -46.34 -13.45 35.28
N GLY A 29 -45.14 -13.02 35.68
CA GLY A 29 -44.43 -13.53 36.84
C GLY A 29 -43.42 -12.51 37.36
N ALA A 30 -43.50 -12.21 38.64
CA ALA A 30 -43.00 -11.00 39.29
C ALA A 30 -41.53 -11.08 39.75
N MET A 31 -41.05 -9.90 40.16
CA MET A 31 -39.76 -9.54 40.72
C MET A 31 -39.34 -10.37 41.94
N GLN A 32 -38.02 -10.60 42.08
CA GLN A 32 -37.35 -10.76 43.37
C GLN A 32 -35.97 -10.08 43.32
N GLU A 33 -35.76 -9.12 44.23
CA GLU A 33 -34.51 -8.44 44.52
C GLU A 33 -33.54 -9.35 45.31
N PRO A 34 -32.22 -9.22 45.13
CA PRO A 34 -31.23 -9.80 46.04
C PRO A 34 -30.76 -8.80 47.14
N PRO A 35 -30.31 -9.28 48.31
CA PRO A 35 -29.96 -8.47 49.49
C PRO A 35 -28.52 -7.87 49.41
N PRO A 36 -28.14 -6.95 50.34
CA PRO A 36 -27.17 -5.90 50.05
C PRO A 36 -25.72 -6.14 50.52
N LEU A 37 -24.81 -5.47 49.77
CA LEU A 37 -23.55 -4.80 50.15
C LEU A 37 -22.55 -5.48 51.10
N ALA A 38 -21.40 -5.86 50.52
CA ALA A 38 -20.11 -5.92 51.20
C ALA A 38 -19.13 -4.90 50.58
N ALA A 39 -18.28 -4.32 51.42
CA ALA A 39 -17.60 -3.05 51.27
C ALA A 39 -16.58 -2.95 50.11
N ARG A 40 -16.53 -1.75 49.51
CA ARG A 40 -15.48 -1.29 48.58
C ARG A 40 -14.19 -1.01 49.38
N PRO A 41 -13.00 -1.45 48.92
CA PRO A 41 -11.76 -0.82 49.34
C PRO A 41 -11.63 0.53 48.63
N GLU A 42 -11.20 1.52 49.40
CA GLU A 42 -11.10 2.92 49.04
C GLU A 42 -10.17 3.15 47.84
N SER A 43 -10.63 4.05 46.97
CA SER A 43 -9.83 4.70 45.92
C SER A 43 -8.62 5.41 46.52
N PRO A 44 -7.40 5.23 45.98
CA PRO A 44 -6.33 6.18 46.25
C PRO A 44 -6.67 7.48 45.49
N GLY A 45 -6.82 8.57 46.25
CA GLY A 45 -6.90 9.93 45.70
C GLY A 45 -5.64 10.30 44.90
N PRO A 46 -5.67 11.42 44.16
CA PRO A 46 -4.69 11.75 43.15
C PRO A 46 -3.33 12.02 43.80
N SER A 47 -2.43 11.04 43.79
CA SER A 47 -1.05 11.25 44.20
C SER A 47 -0.17 11.36 42.95
N ALA A 48 0.56 12.48 42.93
CA ALA A 48 1.64 12.87 42.02
C ALA A 48 1.24 13.09 40.54
N ALA A 49 1.38 14.36 40.11
CA ALA A 49 1.46 14.73 38.71
C ALA A 49 2.47 13.81 37.97
N PRO A 50 2.10 13.23 36.81
CA PRO A 50 3.08 12.51 36.01
C PRO A 50 4.11 13.55 35.55
N GLY A 51 5.40 13.26 35.80
CA GLY A 51 6.49 14.13 35.42
C GLY A 51 6.31 14.58 33.98
N ALA A 52 6.22 15.90 33.78
CA ALA A 52 6.24 16.49 32.46
C ALA A 52 7.43 15.91 31.70
N ALA A 53 7.26 15.52 30.44
CA ALA A 53 8.41 15.20 29.60
C ALA A 53 9.30 16.44 29.53
N ALA A 54 10.33 16.48 30.36
CA ALA A 54 11.44 17.40 30.21
C ALA A 54 12.28 16.84 29.06
N GLY A 55 11.96 17.23 27.83
CA GLY A 55 12.60 16.68 26.64
C GLY A 55 11.90 17.12 25.35
N TRP A 56 12.46 16.69 24.22
CA TRP A 56 11.99 16.99 22.86
C TRP A 56 10.50 16.62 22.65
N LEU A 57 10.04 15.56 23.30
CA LEU A 57 8.66 15.07 23.22
C LEU A 57 7.66 15.85 24.08
N GLY A 58 8.12 16.71 25.00
CA GLY A 58 7.25 17.54 25.84
C GLY A 58 6.45 18.60 25.07
N ALA A 59 6.81 18.84 23.81
CA ALA A 59 6.10 19.76 22.91
C ALA A 59 4.77 19.20 22.39
N LEU A 60 4.55 17.88 22.48
CA LEU A 60 3.35 17.23 21.94
C LEU A 60 2.09 17.65 22.70
N ARG A 61 1.07 18.09 21.96
CA ARG A 61 -0.23 18.47 22.51
C ARG A 61 -1.29 17.47 22.05
N PHE A 62 -1.66 16.56 22.94
CA PHE A 62 -2.69 15.56 22.66
C PHE A 62 -4.10 16.14 22.77
N GLU A 63 -4.90 15.89 21.74
CA GLU A 63 -6.31 16.24 21.64
C GLU A 63 -7.09 15.06 21.03
N ASN A 64 -7.34 14.04 21.85
CA ASN A 64 -7.95 12.75 21.48
C ASN A 64 -9.45 12.87 21.10
N ARG A 65 -9.77 13.60 20.03
CA ARG A 65 -11.12 13.90 19.56
C ARG A 65 -11.86 12.62 19.17
N ALA A 66 -11.20 11.65 18.52
CA ALA A 66 -11.79 10.37 18.14
C ALA A 66 -12.37 9.64 19.36
N LEU A 67 -11.57 9.48 20.42
CA LEU A 67 -12.01 8.79 21.65
C LEU A 67 -13.09 9.55 22.42
N ARG A 68 -13.15 10.89 22.29
CA ARG A 68 -14.24 11.70 22.88
C ARG A 68 -15.51 11.67 22.05
N SER A 69 -15.39 11.49 20.73
CA SER A 69 -16.49 11.63 19.77
C SER A 69 -17.11 10.29 19.38
N LEU A 70 -16.43 9.16 19.60
CA LEU A 70 -16.85 7.83 19.17
C LEU A 70 -17.01 6.88 20.36
N PRO A 71 -17.95 5.91 20.30
CA PRO A 71 -18.18 4.99 21.40
C PRO A 71 -16.96 4.13 21.75
N LEU A 72 -16.68 4.05 23.05
CA LEU A 72 -15.62 3.23 23.61
C LEU A 72 -16.19 1.95 24.22
N ASP A 73 -15.42 0.88 24.08
CA ASP A 73 -15.69 -0.39 24.73
C ASP A 73 -15.65 -0.19 26.25
N PRO A 74 -16.72 -0.55 26.99
CA PRO A 74 -16.74 -0.44 28.44
C PRO A 74 -15.83 -1.48 29.13
N SER A 75 -15.43 -2.54 28.43
CA SER A 75 -14.55 -3.57 28.99
C SER A 75 -13.09 -3.12 28.97
N GLU A 76 -12.38 -3.35 30.08
CA GLU A 76 -10.94 -3.15 30.21
C GLU A 76 -10.14 -4.43 29.88
N GLU A 77 -10.82 -5.52 29.51
CA GLU A 77 -10.16 -6.78 29.19
C GLU A 77 -9.37 -6.67 27.88
N ASN A 78 -8.05 -6.84 27.98
CA ASN A 78 -7.13 -6.88 26.84
C ASN A 78 -6.80 -8.33 26.43
N VAL A 79 -7.82 -9.05 25.99
CA VAL A 79 -7.70 -10.41 25.42
C VAL A 79 -8.48 -10.50 24.11
N PRO A 80 -8.08 -11.34 23.15
CA PRO A 80 -8.81 -11.48 21.88
C PRO A 80 -10.29 -11.82 22.09
N ARG A 81 -11.20 -10.95 21.64
CA ARG A 81 -12.65 -11.11 21.79
C ARG A 81 -13.46 -10.28 20.78
N GLN A 82 -14.76 -10.55 20.70
CA GLN A 82 -15.69 -9.66 19.99
C GLN A 82 -15.96 -8.39 20.81
N VAL A 83 -16.12 -7.25 20.13
CA VAL A 83 -16.31 -5.92 20.70
C VAL A 83 -17.57 -5.29 20.10
N PRO A 84 -18.76 -5.65 20.59
CA PRO A 84 -20.02 -5.10 20.08
C PRO A 84 -20.27 -3.69 20.58
N GLY A 85 -20.81 -2.82 19.72
CA GLY A 85 -21.32 -1.51 20.11
C GLY A 85 -20.26 -0.46 20.47
N ALA A 86 -19.02 -0.66 20.05
CA ALA A 86 -17.93 0.30 20.23
C ALA A 86 -17.07 0.43 18.96
N CYS A 87 -16.46 1.60 18.80
CA CYS A 87 -15.49 1.88 17.74
C CYS A 87 -14.06 1.65 18.21
N PHE A 88 -13.77 1.85 19.49
CA PHE A 88 -12.43 1.70 20.05
C PHE A 88 -12.47 0.94 21.37
N SER A 89 -11.43 0.18 21.66
CA SER A 89 -11.21 -0.46 22.96
C SER A 89 -9.91 0.06 23.59
N ARG A 90 -9.92 0.41 24.88
CA ARG A 90 -8.71 0.91 25.55
C ARG A 90 -7.72 -0.23 25.73
N VAL A 91 -6.46 0.02 25.39
CA VAL A 91 -5.39 -0.97 25.50
C VAL A 91 -4.14 -0.30 26.08
N ARG A 92 -3.10 -1.09 26.37
CA ARG A 92 -1.79 -0.55 26.72
C ARG A 92 -0.70 -1.27 25.91
N PRO A 93 0.31 -0.53 25.42
CA PRO A 93 1.49 -1.14 24.83
C PRO A 93 2.13 -2.14 25.79
N SER A 94 2.60 -3.24 25.23
CA SER A 94 3.44 -4.23 25.90
C SER A 94 4.91 -3.89 25.63
N PRO A 95 5.71 -3.52 26.64
CA PRO A 95 7.12 -3.16 26.46
C PRO A 95 7.94 -4.26 25.77
N VAL A 96 9.06 -3.86 25.16
CA VAL A 96 10.09 -4.73 24.57
C VAL A 96 11.44 -4.54 25.26
N GLN A 97 12.34 -5.50 25.11
CA GLN A 97 13.68 -5.46 25.71
C GLN A 97 14.64 -4.66 24.83
N SER A 98 15.40 -3.75 25.44
CA SER A 98 16.48 -2.99 24.77
C SER A 98 16.06 -2.35 23.43
N PRO A 99 15.05 -1.45 23.41
CA PRO A 99 14.61 -0.82 22.17
C PRO A 99 15.75 0.02 21.56
N ARG A 100 15.93 -0.08 20.24
CA ARG A 100 16.94 0.66 19.47
C ARG A 100 16.34 1.23 18.20
N LEU A 101 16.65 2.48 17.90
CA LEU A 101 16.18 3.14 16.68
C LEU A 101 16.91 2.59 15.46
N VAL A 102 16.15 2.11 14.48
CA VAL A 102 16.67 1.74 13.15
C VAL A 102 16.82 3.00 12.30
N ALA A 103 15.71 3.72 12.13
CA ALA A 103 15.64 4.97 11.38
C ALA A 103 14.47 5.85 11.86
N MET A 104 14.54 7.14 11.58
CA MET A 104 13.46 8.12 11.78
C MET A 104 13.31 8.99 10.53
N SER A 105 12.07 9.36 10.20
CA SER A 105 11.77 10.36 9.17
C SER A 105 11.53 11.70 9.84
N LEU A 106 12.47 12.63 9.66
CA LEU A 106 12.31 14.00 10.17
C LEU A 106 11.12 14.71 9.51
N PRO A 107 10.89 14.61 8.18
CA PRO A 107 9.71 15.19 7.56
C PRO A 107 8.38 14.66 8.13
N ALA A 108 8.31 13.38 8.52
CA ALA A 108 7.10 12.82 9.13
C ALA A 108 6.91 13.30 10.58
N LEU A 109 7.98 13.36 11.37
CA LEU A 109 7.93 13.85 12.75
C LEU A 109 7.61 15.35 12.83
N ALA A 110 8.02 16.14 11.84
CA ALA A 110 7.69 17.56 11.73
C ALA A 110 6.17 17.81 11.65
N LEU A 111 5.37 16.85 11.17
CA LEU A 111 3.90 16.94 11.20
C LEU A 111 3.35 17.07 12.63
N LEU A 112 4.07 16.49 13.60
CA LEU A 112 3.73 16.54 15.02
C LEU A 112 4.31 17.79 15.72
N GLY A 113 5.00 18.66 14.98
CA GLY A 113 5.76 19.80 15.53
C GLY A 113 7.07 19.41 16.19
N LEU A 114 7.59 18.21 15.91
CA LEU A 114 8.86 17.72 16.43
C LEU A 114 9.99 18.09 15.45
N GLU A 115 10.71 19.17 15.75
CA GLU A 115 11.91 19.58 15.02
C GLU A 115 13.16 18.89 15.58
N PRO A 116 14.18 18.59 14.75
CA PRO A 116 15.43 18.03 15.26
C PRO A 116 16.08 18.98 16.28
N PRO A 117 16.63 18.48 17.39
CA PRO A 117 17.33 19.31 18.37
C PRO A 117 18.60 19.93 17.78
N ALA A 118 19.14 20.95 18.46
CA ALA A 118 20.43 21.55 18.09
C ALA A 118 21.56 20.50 18.06
N ALA A 119 22.57 20.73 17.23
CA ALA A 119 23.69 19.81 17.03
C ALA A 119 24.37 19.42 18.36
N GLY A 120 24.59 18.12 18.57
CA GLY A 120 25.33 17.57 19.73
C GLY A 120 24.56 16.61 20.64
N ALA A 121 23.27 16.37 20.42
CA ALA A 121 22.43 15.50 21.28
C ALA A 121 21.74 14.34 20.52
N LEU A 122 22.31 13.89 19.39
CA LEU A 122 21.66 12.90 18.53
C LEU A 122 21.49 11.53 19.22
N GLU A 123 22.49 11.05 19.96
CA GLU A 123 22.39 9.76 20.66
C GLU A 123 21.30 9.76 21.75
N GLU A 124 21.20 10.84 22.53
CA GLU A 124 20.15 11.01 23.54
C GLU A 124 18.76 11.06 22.90
N LEU A 125 18.63 11.76 21.77
CA LEU A 125 17.41 11.81 20.98
C LEU A 125 17.02 10.43 20.45
N GLU A 126 17.96 9.68 19.87
CA GLU A 126 17.70 8.33 19.36
C GLU A 126 17.26 7.39 20.50
N ALA A 127 17.89 7.49 21.67
CA ALA A 127 17.51 6.71 22.85
C ALA A 127 16.14 7.10 23.40
N GLU A 128 15.82 8.39 23.48
CA GLU A 128 14.50 8.89 23.87
C GLU A 128 13.43 8.41 22.88
N ALA A 129 13.64 8.60 21.58
CA ALA A 129 12.74 8.16 20.53
C ALA A 129 12.50 6.64 20.60
N ALA A 130 13.55 5.84 20.76
CA ALA A 130 13.44 4.39 20.91
C ALA A 130 12.60 4.01 22.13
N LEU A 131 12.77 4.70 23.26
CA LEU A 131 12.03 4.40 24.50
C LEU A 131 10.53 4.71 24.37
N TYR A 132 10.15 5.87 23.83
CA TYR A 132 8.74 6.25 23.74
C TYR A 132 8.03 5.60 22.55
N PHE A 133 8.65 5.57 21.37
CA PHE A 133 8.03 5.03 20.16
C PHE A 133 8.10 3.50 20.04
N SER A 134 8.76 2.80 20.97
CA SER A 134 8.55 1.35 21.18
C SER A 134 7.34 1.03 22.07
N GLY A 135 6.77 2.03 22.75
CA GLY A 135 5.74 1.84 23.75
C GLY A 135 6.28 1.41 25.12
N ASN A 136 7.61 1.41 25.33
CA ASN A 136 8.21 1.15 26.64
C ASN A 136 7.89 2.26 27.66
N ARG A 137 7.70 3.49 27.18
CA ARG A 137 7.14 4.59 27.96
C ARG A 137 6.02 5.25 27.15
N LEU A 138 4.92 5.60 27.82
CA LEU A 138 3.84 6.34 27.19
C LEU A 138 4.20 7.82 27.03
N LEU A 139 3.87 8.38 25.88
CA LEU A 139 3.93 9.82 25.66
C LEU A 139 2.97 10.52 26.64
N PRO A 140 3.37 11.63 27.28
CA PRO A 140 2.47 12.37 28.15
C PRO A 140 1.22 12.83 27.38
N GLY A 141 0.03 12.49 27.90
CA GLY A 141 -1.26 12.80 27.26
C GLY A 141 -1.76 11.75 26.25
N ALA A 142 -0.97 10.71 25.96
CA ALA A 142 -1.45 9.58 25.17
C ALA A 142 -2.54 8.80 25.91
N GLU A 143 -3.58 8.40 25.18
CA GLU A 143 -4.66 7.54 25.64
C GLU A 143 -4.74 6.33 24.71
N PRO A 144 -3.97 5.26 24.96
CA PRO A 144 -3.86 4.19 23.98
C PRO A 144 -5.16 3.40 23.80
N ALA A 145 -5.50 3.12 22.56
CA ALA A 145 -6.71 2.41 22.16
C ALA A 145 -6.45 1.56 20.91
N ALA A 146 -7.38 0.67 20.59
CA ALA A 146 -7.36 -0.14 19.39
C ALA A 146 -8.71 0.00 18.67
N HIS A 147 -8.67 0.25 17.36
CA HIS A 147 -9.85 0.46 16.53
C HIS A 147 -10.54 -0.87 16.19
N CYS A 148 -11.86 -0.95 16.41
CA CYS A 148 -12.70 -2.03 15.93
C CYS A 148 -13.15 -1.75 14.48
N TYR A 149 -12.87 -2.68 13.57
CA TYR A 149 -13.37 -2.64 12.20
C TYR A 149 -13.62 -4.05 11.66
N CYS A 150 -14.32 -4.14 10.53
CA CYS A 150 -14.50 -5.35 9.73
C CYS A 150 -13.78 -5.21 8.39
N GLY A 151 -13.90 -6.21 7.51
CA GLY A 151 -13.31 -6.17 6.17
C GLY A 151 -13.84 -7.27 5.27
N HIS A 152 -13.86 -7.04 3.96
CA HIS A 152 -13.90 -8.08 2.94
C HIS A 152 -12.47 -8.44 2.54
N GLN A 153 -12.02 -9.62 2.95
CA GLN A 153 -10.69 -10.13 2.64
C GLN A 153 -10.77 -11.02 1.40
N PHE A 154 -10.03 -10.65 0.34
CA PHE A 154 -10.08 -11.34 -0.96
C PHE A 154 -11.50 -11.52 -1.54
N GLY A 155 -12.38 -10.56 -1.25
CA GLY A 155 -13.77 -10.55 -1.71
C GLY A 155 -14.77 -11.22 -0.77
N SER A 156 -14.32 -11.93 0.26
CA SER A 156 -15.18 -12.59 1.25
C SER A 156 -15.25 -11.80 2.55
N PHE A 157 -16.45 -11.63 3.12
CA PHE A 157 -16.60 -10.92 4.39
C PHE A 157 -15.90 -11.66 5.54
N ALA A 158 -15.05 -10.96 6.28
CA ALA A 158 -14.20 -11.55 7.32
C ALA A 158 -14.82 -11.52 8.72
N GLY A 159 -15.94 -10.81 8.92
CA GLY A 159 -16.46 -10.50 10.25
C GLY A 159 -15.55 -9.48 10.97
N GLN A 160 -15.55 -9.50 12.30
CA GLN A 160 -14.72 -8.58 13.08
C GLN A 160 -13.22 -8.83 12.87
N LEU A 161 -12.52 -7.76 12.50
CA LEU A 161 -11.08 -7.62 12.47
C LEU A 161 -10.67 -6.66 13.59
N GLY A 162 -10.18 -5.47 13.24
CA GLY A 162 -9.70 -4.46 14.16
C GLY A 162 -8.17 -4.36 14.20
N ASP A 163 -7.66 -3.38 14.95
CA ASP A 163 -6.25 -3.13 15.15
C ASP A 163 -5.61 -4.27 15.96
N GLY A 164 -5.32 -5.40 15.31
CA GLY A 164 -4.81 -6.61 15.97
C GLY A 164 -3.32 -6.57 16.33
N ALA A 165 -2.59 -5.62 15.75
CA ALA A 165 -1.18 -5.38 16.05
C ALA A 165 -0.84 -3.88 15.93
N ALA A 166 -1.85 -3.01 15.97
CA ALA A 166 -1.70 -1.57 15.97
C ALA A 166 -2.36 -1.02 17.24
N MET A 167 -1.88 0.13 17.71
CA MET A 167 -2.46 0.83 18.84
C MET A 167 -2.45 2.31 18.54
N TYR A 168 -3.63 2.92 18.45
CA TYR A 168 -3.80 4.36 18.58
C TYR A 168 -3.13 4.80 19.88
N LEU A 169 -2.28 5.82 19.83
CA LEU A 169 -1.76 6.47 21.03
C LEU A 169 -2.50 7.76 21.36
N GLY A 170 -3.00 8.45 20.34
CA GLY A 170 -3.59 9.76 20.49
C GLY A 170 -3.64 10.54 19.19
N GLU A 171 -4.25 11.70 19.26
CA GLU A 171 -4.24 12.70 18.19
C GLU A 171 -3.43 13.91 18.65
N VAL A 172 -2.37 14.25 17.93
CA VAL A 172 -1.50 15.39 18.23
C VAL A 172 -1.96 16.60 17.43
N LEU A 173 -2.08 17.75 18.08
CA LEU A 173 -2.29 19.03 17.43
C LEU A 173 -0.93 19.66 17.08
N SER A 174 -0.67 19.85 15.79
CA SER A 174 0.54 20.51 15.32
C SER A 174 0.53 22.00 15.70
N PRO A 175 1.69 22.67 15.71
CA PRO A 175 1.76 24.13 15.90
C PRO A 175 0.95 24.94 14.88
N ARG A 176 0.63 24.34 13.71
CA ARG A 176 -0.19 24.94 12.65
C ARG A 176 -1.70 24.70 12.84
N GLY A 177 -2.10 23.99 13.90
CA GLY A 177 -3.50 23.66 14.18
C GLY A 177 -4.02 22.43 13.42
N GLU A 178 -3.15 21.68 12.76
CA GLU A 178 -3.51 20.43 12.08
C GLU A 178 -3.54 19.27 13.10
N ARG A 179 -4.46 18.33 12.93
CA ARG A 179 -4.59 17.17 13.82
C ARG A 179 -4.04 15.92 13.14
N TRP A 180 -3.15 15.21 13.84
CA TRP A 180 -2.52 13.98 13.37
C TRP A 180 -2.76 12.85 14.36
N GLU A 181 -3.45 11.81 13.91
CA GLU A 181 -3.56 10.53 14.62
C GLU A 181 -2.20 9.81 14.54
N ILE A 182 -1.73 9.33 15.68
CA ILE A 182 -0.49 8.53 15.76
C ILE A 182 -0.78 7.12 16.31
N GLN A 183 -0.15 6.12 15.70
CA GLN A 183 -0.29 4.72 16.09
C GLN A 183 1.08 4.05 16.25
N LEU A 184 1.19 3.11 17.19
CA LEU A 184 2.30 2.14 17.22
C LEU A 184 1.84 0.81 16.65
N LYS A 185 2.52 0.33 15.60
CA LYS A 185 2.28 -0.98 15.00
C LYS A 185 3.37 -1.96 15.43
N GLY A 186 3.00 -3.04 16.11
CA GLY A 186 3.89 -4.01 16.78
C GLY A 186 3.95 -3.87 18.30
N ALA A 187 3.12 -2.99 18.89
CA ALA A 187 3.14 -2.65 20.31
C ALA A 187 2.48 -3.67 21.25
N GLY A 188 2.02 -4.83 20.76
CA GLY A 188 1.50 -5.93 21.57
C GLY A 188 0.04 -6.27 21.30
N LEU A 189 -0.52 -7.12 22.15
CA LEU A 189 -1.87 -7.67 22.01
C LEU A 189 -2.96 -6.62 22.23
N THR A 190 -4.05 -6.79 21.49
CA THR A 190 -5.31 -6.05 21.59
C THR A 190 -6.48 -7.04 21.61
N PRO A 191 -7.72 -6.60 21.90
CA PRO A 191 -8.91 -7.42 21.72
C PRO A 191 -9.11 -7.93 20.28
N PHE A 192 -8.40 -7.34 19.32
CA PHE A 192 -8.51 -7.63 17.89
C PHE A 192 -7.38 -8.50 17.35
N SER A 193 -6.44 -8.94 18.19
CA SER A 193 -5.28 -9.76 17.76
C SER A 193 -5.67 -11.14 17.23
N ARG A 194 -6.90 -11.62 17.48
CA ARG A 194 -7.37 -12.97 17.11
C ARG A 194 -6.39 -14.03 17.62
N GLN A 195 -5.72 -14.75 16.73
CA GLN A 195 -4.72 -15.77 17.05
C GLN A 195 -3.27 -15.26 16.94
N ALA A 196 -3.06 -13.99 16.56
CA ALA A 196 -1.75 -13.37 16.45
C ALA A 196 -1.25 -12.85 17.79
N ASP A 197 0.06 -12.58 17.88
CA ASP A 197 0.76 -12.11 19.09
C ASP A 197 0.80 -10.58 19.25
N GLY A 198 0.22 -9.83 18.30
CA GLY A 198 0.23 -8.36 18.28
C GLY A 198 1.61 -7.74 18.01
N ARG A 199 2.60 -8.52 17.60
CA ARG A 199 3.97 -8.07 17.29
C ARG A 199 4.25 -8.04 15.80
N LYS A 200 5.15 -7.14 15.41
CA LYS A 200 5.72 -7.06 14.06
C LYS A 200 7.21 -7.35 14.11
N VAL A 201 7.77 -7.71 12.96
CA VAL A 201 9.17 -8.12 12.82
C VAL A 201 9.97 -7.09 12.04
N LEU A 202 11.29 -7.18 12.10
CA LEU A 202 12.20 -6.18 11.53
C LEU A 202 11.96 -5.97 10.02
N ARG A 203 11.95 -7.04 9.23
CA ARG A 203 11.71 -7.00 7.78
C ARG A 203 10.43 -6.27 7.39
N SER A 204 9.29 -6.64 8.01
CA SER A 204 7.99 -6.04 7.68
C SER A 204 7.92 -4.58 8.09
N SER A 205 8.58 -4.24 9.19
CA SER A 205 8.58 -2.88 9.75
C SER A 205 9.46 -1.94 8.94
N ILE A 206 10.63 -2.38 8.48
CA ILE A 206 11.50 -1.61 7.56
C ILE A 206 10.76 -1.36 6.24
N ARG A 207 10.12 -2.38 5.66
CA ARG A 207 9.34 -2.22 4.41
C ARG A 207 8.22 -1.21 4.56
N GLU A 208 7.42 -1.30 5.61
CA GLU A 208 6.33 -0.35 5.88
C GLU A 208 6.85 1.07 6.11
N PHE A 209 7.92 1.22 6.91
CA PHE A 209 8.55 2.51 7.17
C PHE A 209 9.06 3.17 5.88
N LEU A 210 9.91 2.47 5.11
CA LEU A 210 10.49 3.01 3.89
C LEU A 210 9.43 3.28 2.81
N CYS A 211 8.42 2.42 2.65
CA CYS A 211 7.41 2.61 1.62
C CYS A 211 6.45 3.76 1.92
N SER A 212 6.10 3.96 3.20
CA SER A 212 5.32 5.11 3.63
C SER A 212 5.99 6.42 3.20
N GLU A 213 7.29 6.53 3.44
CA GLU A 213 8.03 7.75 3.12
C GLU A 213 8.31 7.87 1.61
N ALA A 214 8.63 6.76 0.92
CA ALA A 214 8.76 6.75 -0.53
C ALA A 214 7.49 7.26 -1.23
N MET A 215 6.32 6.77 -0.82
CA MET A 215 5.04 7.18 -1.42
C MET A 215 4.75 8.67 -1.17
N PHE A 216 5.07 9.18 0.03
CA PHE A 216 4.92 10.61 0.34
C PHE A 216 5.80 11.48 -0.56
N HIS A 217 7.09 11.13 -0.70
CA HIS A 217 8.04 11.90 -1.49
C HIS A 217 7.83 11.75 -3.00
N LEU A 218 7.15 10.69 -3.45
CA LEU A 218 6.60 10.58 -4.81
C LEU A 218 5.35 11.45 -5.04
N GLY A 219 4.83 12.11 -3.99
CA GLY A 219 3.63 12.94 -4.07
C GLY A 219 2.32 12.14 -4.03
N ILE A 220 2.36 10.90 -3.58
CA ILE A 220 1.18 10.02 -3.51
C ILE A 220 0.59 10.08 -2.10
N PRO A 221 -0.73 10.33 -1.94
CA PRO A 221 -1.37 10.34 -0.63
C PRO A 221 -1.14 9.03 0.13
N THR A 222 -0.60 9.13 1.35
CA THR A 222 -0.23 7.96 2.16
C THR A 222 -0.21 8.26 3.66
N THR A 223 -0.34 7.22 4.48
CA THR A 223 0.10 7.25 5.88
C THR A 223 1.61 7.44 5.96
N ARG A 224 2.07 8.22 6.92
CA ARG A 224 3.49 8.52 7.16
C ARG A 224 4.07 7.60 8.22
N ALA A 225 5.39 7.41 8.20
CA ALA A 225 6.09 6.61 9.19
C ALA A 225 7.16 7.46 9.90
N GLY A 226 6.94 7.78 11.17
CA GLY A 226 7.84 8.64 11.94
C GLY A 226 9.11 7.93 12.37
N THR A 227 9.01 6.71 12.90
CA THR A 227 10.17 5.94 13.40
C THR A 227 10.00 4.44 13.19
N CYS A 228 11.12 3.75 13.03
CA CYS A 228 11.23 2.29 13.09
C CYS A 228 12.16 1.90 14.26
N VAL A 229 11.64 1.18 15.25
CA VAL A 229 12.36 0.82 16.48
C VAL A 229 12.40 -0.70 16.62
N THR A 230 13.59 -1.29 16.63
CA THR A 230 13.79 -2.73 16.86
C THR A 230 14.12 -3.04 18.32
N SER A 231 14.22 -4.31 18.69
CA SER A 231 14.44 -4.75 20.07
C SER A 231 15.17 -6.10 20.16
N ASP A 232 15.52 -6.50 21.38
CA ASP A 232 16.02 -7.84 21.69
C ASP A 232 14.89 -8.85 21.98
N SER A 233 13.65 -8.38 22.16
CA SER A 233 12.48 -9.26 22.23
C SER A 233 12.27 -9.97 20.90
N LYS A 234 11.91 -11.26 20.93
CA LYS A 234 11.74 -12.09 19.73
C LYS A 234 10.37 -12.74 19.66
N VAL A 235 9.91 -12.98 18.45
CA VAL A 235 8.70 -13.73 18.14
C VAL A 235 8.97 -14.76 17.05
N VAL A 236 8.22 -15.85 17.09
CA VAL A 236 8.34 -16.93 16.13
C VAL A 236 7.53 -16.60 14.88
N ARG A 237 8.14 -16.71 13.70
CA ARG A 237 7.48 -16.54 12.40
C ARG A 237 7.90 -17.66 11.46
N ASP A 238 6.93 -18.20 10.76
CA ASP A 238 7.16 -19.01 9.57
C ASP A 238 6.93 -18.10 8.36
N ILE A 239 8.02 -17.70 7.68
CA ILE A 239 7.99 -16.66 6.64
C ILE A 239 7.28 -17.16 5.38
N PHE A 240 7.51 -18.42 5.04
CA PHE A 240 7.02 -19.05 3.80
C PHE A 240 5.91 -20.06 4.04
N TYR A 241 5.45 -20.20 5.29
CA TYR A 241 4.46 -21.20 5.70
C TYR A 241 4.89 -22.63 5.33
N ASP A 242 6.20 -22.89 5.37
CA ASP A 242 6.83 -24.14 4.94
C ASP A 242 7.15 -25.08 6.12
N GLY A 243 6.79 -24.67 7.34
CA GLY A 243 7.08 -25.39 8.57
C GLY A 243 8.45 -25.11 9.17
N ASN A 244 9.19 -24.12 8.67
CA ASN A 244 10.52 -23.72 9.17
C ASN A 244 10.48 -22.38 9.94
N PRO A 245 9.90 -22.34 11.14
CA PRO A 245 9.77 -21.11 11.90
C PRO A 245 11.13 -20.58 12.38
N LYS A 246 11.32 -19.27 12.29
CA LYS A 246 12.50 -18.53 12.76
C LYS A 246 12.11 -17.57 13.88
N ASN A 247 13.06 -17.32 14.78
CA ASN A 247 12.93 -16.27 15.79
C ASN A 247 13.35 -14.93 15.18
N GLU A 248 12.39 -14.02 15.01
CA GLU A 248 12.61 -12.68 14.47
C GLU A 248 12.48 -11.62 15.58
N ARG A 249 13.23 -10.51 15.46
CA ARG A 249 13.19 -9.40 16.43
C ARG A 249 11.87 -8.64 16.36
N CYS A 250 11.25 -8.41 17.50
CA CYS A 250 10.10 -7.52 17.63
C CYS A 250 10.52 -6.11 17.23
N THR A 251 9.76 -5.52 16.32
CA THR A 251 10.01 -4.18 15.78
C THR A 251 8.70 -3.41 15.75
N ILE A 252 8.76 -2.12 16.06
CA ILE A 252 7.63 -1.22 16.20
C ILE A 252 7.78 -0.06 15.22
N VAL A 253 6.71 0.27 14.51
CA VAL A 253 6.65 1.44 13.62
C VAL A 253 5.69 2.47 14.20
N LEU A 254 6.15 3.71 14.31
CA LEU A 254 5.28 4.86 14.56
C LEU A 254 4.64 5.28 13.24
N ARG A 255 3.32 5.15 13.14
CA ARG A 255 2.52 5.57 11.98
C ARG A 255 1.84 6.89 12.30
N ILE A 256 1.73 7.76 11.31
CA ILE A 256 1.13 9.09 11.43
C ILE A 256 0.17 9.29 10.26
N ALA A 257 -1.07 9.71 10.52
CA ALA A 257 -2.05 10.03 9.49
C ALA A 257 -3.07 11.04 10.01
N SER A 258 -3.85 11.67 9.12
CA SER A 258 -4.99 12.48 9.55
C SER A 258 -6.04 11.61 10.27
N THR A 259 -6.22 10.38 9.81
CA THR A 259 -6.98 9.33 10.50
C THR A 259 -6.66 7.95 9.94
N PHE A 260 -6.83 6.91 10.76
CA PHE A 260 -6.80 5.51 10.34
C PHE A 260 -8.21 4.89 10.21
N ILE A 261 -9.25 5.71 10.02
CA ILE A 261 -10.59 5.23 9.64
C ILE A 261 -10.58 4.67 8.23
N ARG A 262 -11.17 3.48 8.07
CA ARG A 262 -11.17 2.66 6.85
C ARG A 262 -12.58 2.51 6.31
N PHE A 263 -12.74 1.98 5.10
CA PHE A 263 -14.05 1.54 4.63
C PHE A 263 -14.60 0.45 5.55
N GLY A 264 -13.73 -0.50 5.93
CA GLY A 264 -14.03 -1.57 6.89
C GLY A 264 -14.50 -1.09 8.27
N SER A 265 -14.20 0.14 8.67
CA SER A 265 -14.71 0.73 9.92
C SER A 265 -16.24 0.88 9.90
N PHE A 266 -16.84 1.13 8.74
CA PHE A 266 -18.30 1.17 8.57
C PHE A 266 -18.91 -0.24 8.38
N GLU A 267 -18.10 -1.25 8.09
CA GLU A 267 -18.58 -2.62 7.92
C GLU A 267 -18.88 -3.33 9.25
N ILE A 268 -18.58 -2.71 10.41
CA ILE A 268 -18.98 -3.24 11.72
C ILE A 268 -20.51 -3.33 11.89
N PHE A 269 -21.25 -2.61 11.06
CA PHE A 269 -22.71 -2.61 11.02
C PHE A 269 -23.30 -3.62 10.01
N LYS A 270 -22.46 -4.35 9.25
CA LYS A 270 -22.93 -5.26 8.22
C LYS A 270 -23.76 -6.40 8.82
N PRO A 271 -24.99 -6.65 8.34
CA PRO A 271 -25.78 -7.81 8.76
C PRO A 271 -25.12 -9.13 8.32
N THR A 272 -25.71 -10.24 8.73
CA THR A 272 -25.23 -11.57 8.35
C THR A 272 -25.04 -11.67 6.84
N ASP A 273 -23.82 -11.95 6.45
CA ASP A 273 -23.43 -12.17 5.07
C ASP A 273 -23.94 -13.54 4.61
N GLU A 274 -24.65 -13.58 3.49
CA GLU A 274 -25.29 -14.80 2.99
C GLU A 274 -24.28 -15.89 2.61
N HIS A 275 -23.07 -15.50 2.18
CA HIS A 275 -22.06 -16.42 1.67
C HIS A 275 -21.19 -16.98 2.79
N THR A 276 -20.77 -16.13 3.73
CA THR A 276 -19.84 -16.50 4.80
C THR A 276 -20.54 -16.83 6.13
N GLY A 277 -21.80 -16.44 6.30
CA GLY A 277 -22.53 -16.54 7.57
C GLY A 277 -22.02 -15.60 8.66
N ARG A 278 -21.01 -14.75 8.36
CA ARG A 278 -20.41 -13.81 9.30
C ARG A 278 -21.18 -12.50 9.34
N LYS A 279 -21.11 -11.79 10.46
CA LYS A 279 -21.74 -10.47 10.65
C LYS A 279 -20.77 -9.52 11.33
N GLY A 280 -21.02 -8.21 11.19
CA GLY A 280 -20.32 -7.21 11.99
C GLY A 280 -20.74 -7.27 13.47
N PRO A 281 -19.90 -6.79 14.41
CA PRO A 281 -20.21 -6.85 15.84
C PRO A 281 -21.29 -5.83 16.27
N SER A 282 -21.66 -4.88 15.40
CA SER A 282 -22.54 -3.74 15.73
C SER A 282 -23.78 -3.62 14.82
N VAL A 283 -24.25 -4.70 14.20
CA VAL A 283 -25.34 -4.72 13.18
C VAL A 283 -26.51 -3.77 13.44
N ASN A 284 -27.03 -3.73 14.66
CA ASN A 284 -28.25 -2.97 15.01
C ASN A 284 -27.97 -1.60 15.64
N ARG A 285 -26.75 -1.06 15.49
CA ARG A 285 -26.32 0.21 16.09
C ARG A 285 -26.21 1.33 15.07
N ASN A 286 -27.33 1.66 14.42
CA ASN A 286 -27.38 2.77 13.46
C ASN A 286 -27.05 4.13 14.09
N ASP A 287 -27.30 4.28 15.39
CA ASP A 287 -26.88 5.44 16.19
C ASP A 287 -25.36 5.65 16.12
N ILE A 288 -24.57 4.57 16.22
CA ILE A 288 -23.11 4.63 16.11
C ILE A 288 -22.70 4.92 14.67
N ARG A 289 -23.37 4.33 13.67
CA ARG A 289 -23.11 4.63 12.24
C ARG A 289 -23.26 6.13 11.96
N ILE A 290 -24.36 6.73 12.39
CA ILE A 290 -24.63 8.16 12.27
C ILE A 290 -23.54 8.97 12.97
N GLN A 291 -23.17 8.59 14.19
CA GLN A 291 -22.14 9.27 14.98
C GLN A 291 -20.77 9.21 14.29
N MET A 292 -20.37 8.05 13.75
CA MET A 292 -19.13 7.88 12.98
C MET A 292 -19.14 8.73 11.72
N LEU A 293 -20.24 8.74 10.97
CA LEU A 293 -20.36 9.51 9.74
C LEU A 293 -20.31 11.02 10.02
N ASN A 294 -21.00 11.49 11.06
CA ASN A 294 -20.93 12.88 11.52
C ASN A 294 -19.51 13.26 11.95
N TYR A 295 -18.84 12.39 12.70
CA TYR A 295 -17.45 12.60 13.12
C TYR A 295 -16.51 12.73 11.92
N VAL A 296 -16.56 11.78 10.99
CA VAL A 296 -15.69 11.76 9.80
C VAL A 296 -15.92 13.01 8.95
N ILE A 297 -17.17 13.31 8.60
CA ILE A 297 -17.49 14.45 7.72
C ILE A 297 -17.14 15.78 8.40
N SER A 298 -17.53 15.98 9.66
CA SER A 298 -17.24 17.25 10.36
C SER A 298 -15.76 17.46 10.68
N THR A 299 -14.95 16.40 10.71
CA THR A 299 -13.53 16.49 11.06
C THR A 299 -12.63 16.55 9.84
N PHE A 300 -12.92 15.76 8.80
CA PHE A 300 -12.03 15.59 7.64
C PHE A 300 -12.60 16.15 6.33
N TYR A 301 -13.87 16.58 6.33
CA TYR A 301 -14.56 17.20 5.20
C TYR A 301 -15.41 18.41 5.66
N PRO A 302 -14.84 19.35 6.43
CA PRO A 302 -15.61 20.42 7.07
C PRO A 302 -16.34 21.31 6.06
N GLU A 303 -15.76 21.56 4.88
CA GLU A 303 -16.41 22.24 3.76
C GLU A 303 -17.70 21.53 3.29
N ILE A 304 -17.73 20.19 3.27
CA ILE A 304 -18.95 19.43 2.94
C ILE A 304 -19.97 19.54 4.07
N GLN A 305 -19.52 19.47 5.33
CA GLN A 305 -20.39 19.67 6.50
C GLN A 305 -21.05 21.06 6.49
N GLN A 306 -20.30 22.09 6.08
CA GLN A 306 -20.79 23.47 6.01
C GLN A 306 -21.77 23.67 4.84
N ALA A 307 -21.46 23.14 3.66
CA ALA A 307 -22.29 23.33 2.46
C ALA A 307 -23.66 22.64 2.55
N TYR A 308 -23.79 21.58 3.36
CA TYR A 308 -25.00 20.76 3.45
C TYR A 308 -25.48 20.57 4.91
N SER A 309 -25.34 21.59 5.75
CA SER A 309 -25.66 21.52 7.19
C SER A 309 -27.08 21.02 7.49
N ASP A 310 -28.03 21.34 6.62
CA ASP A 310 -29.47 21.12 6.84
C ASP A 310 -30.00 19.87 6.12
N ASN A 311 -29.15 19.14 5.38
CA ASN A 311 -29.56 17.96 4.61
C ASN A 311 -28.51 16.85 4.71
N SER A 312 -28.71 15.92 5.65
CA SER A 312 -27.79 14.81 5.91
C SER A 312 -27.58 13.91 4.69
N VAL A 313 -28.62 13.61 3.91
CA VAL A 313 -28.51 12.73 2.74
C VAL A 313 -27.64 13.39 1.66
N GLN A 314 -27.86 14.66 1.35
CA GLN A 314 -27.03 15.39 0.37
C GLN A 314 -25.60 15.57 0.87
N ARG A 315 -25.41 15.84 2.16
CA ARG A 315 -24.09 15.88 2.80
C ARG A 315 -23.35 14.54 2.65
N ASN A 316 -24.02 13.44 2.96
CA ASN A 316 -23.46 12.09 2.88
C ASN A 316 -23.16 11.70 1.42
N ALA A 317 -24.00 12.12 0.47
CA ALA A 317 -23.78 11.93 -0.96
C ALA A 317 -22.56 12.73 -1.45
N ALA A 318 -22.43 14.00 -1.03
CA ALA A 318 -21.26 14.83 -1.35
C ALA A 318 -19.97 14.27 -0.74
N PHE A 319 -20.03 13.78 0.51
CA PHE A 319 -18.93 13.05 1.14
C PHE A 319 -18.53 11.82 0.35
N PHE A 320 -19.49 10.95 0.02
CA PHE A 320 -19.20 9.73 -0.74
C PHE A 320 -18.60 10.05 -2.11
N ARG A 321 -19.12 11.07 -2.83
CA ARG A 321 -18.54 11.56 -4.08
C ARG A 321 -17.08 11.97 -3.92
N GLU A 322 -16.73 12.70 -2.87
CA GLU A 322 -15.35 13.11 -2.63
C GLU A 322 -14.45 11.91 -2.29
N VAL A 323 -14.93 10.94 -1.49
CA VAL A 323 -14.20 9.69 -1.23
C VAL A 323 -13.95 8.93 -2.53
N THR A 324 -14.97 8.79 -3.39
CA THR A 324 -14.86 8.18 -4.72
C THR A 324 -13.77 8.83 -5.56
N LYS A 325 -13.75 10.17 -5.63
CA LYS A 325 -12.73 10.92 -6.39
C LYS A 325 -11.33 10.76 -5.83
N ARG A 326 -11.18 10.84 -4.49
CA ARG A 326 -9.87 10.63 -3.85
C ARG A 326 -9.33 9.23 -4.07
N THR A 327 -10.17 8.20 -3.97
CA THR A 327 -9.77 6.82 -4.26
C THR A 327 -9.37 6.65 -5.72
N ALA A 328 -10.12 7.21 -6.67
CA ALA A 328 -9.80 7.17 -8.11
C ALA A 328 -8.45 7.83 -8.43
N ARG A 329 -8.19 9.03 -7.88
CA ARG A 329 -6.89 9.72 -8.03
C ARG A 329 -5.75 8.92 -7.43
N MET A 330 -5.93 8.39 -6.21
CA MET A 330 -4.90 7.62 -5.51
C MET A 330 -4.47 6.40 -6.31
N VAL A 331 -5.42 5.58 -6.80
CA VAL A 331 -5.07 4.40 -7.60
C VAL A 331 -4.51 4.78 -8.97
N ALA A 332 -4.95 5.89 -9.58
CA ALA A 332 -4.32 6.41 -10.81
C ALA A 332 -2.84 6.77 -10.59
N GLU A 333 -2.47 7.38 -9.45
CA GLU A 333 -1.07 7.63 -9.11
C GLU A 333 -0.29 6.31 -8.94
N TRP A 334 -0.88 5.28 -8.31
CA TRP A 334 -0.25 3.96 -8.20
C TRP A 334 0.08 3.36 -9.56
N GLN A 335 -0.87 3.44 -10.52
CA GLN A 335 -0.61 3.01 -11.90
C GLN A 335 0.50 3.84 -12.57
N CYS A 336 0.59 5.14 -12.29
CA CYS A 336 1.61 6.00 -12.92
C CYS A 336 3.04 5.72 -12.43
N VAL A 337 3.21 5.11 -11.25
CA VAL A 337 4.53 4.76 -10.68
C VAL A 337 4.81 3.26 -10.62
N GLY A 338 3.91 2.43 -11.16
CA GLY A 338 4.08 0.97 -11.14
C GLY A 338 3.96 0.37 -9.74
N PHE A 339 3.23 1.00 -8.82
CA PHE A 339 3.03 0.49 -7.46
C PHE A 339 1.91 -0.55 -7.44
N CYS A 340 2.17 -1.71 -6.84
CA CYS A 340 1.20 -2.77 -6.59
C CYS A 340 1.07 -3.01 -5.08
N HIS A 341 -0.13 -2.78 -4.52
CA HIS A 341 -0.39 -2.84 -3.09
C HIS A 341 -0.42 -4.28 -2.53
N GLY A 342 -0.93 -5.24 -3.32
CA GLY A 342 -0.96 -6.67 -2.98
C GLY A 342 -2.07 -7.13 -2.02
N VAL A 343 -2.72 -6.24 -1.26
CA VAL A 343 -3.80 -6.58 -0.31
C VAL A 343 -4.85 -5.47 -0.24
N LEU A 344 -5.62 -5.30 -1.31
CA LEU A 344 -6.68 -4.29 -1.41
C LEU A 344 -8.02 -4.80 -0.84
N ASN A 345 -7.99 -5.23 0.42
CA ASN A 345 -9.20 -5.51 1.19
C ASN A 345 -9.90 -4.20 1.60
N THR A 346 -11.19 -4.23 1.91
CA THR A 346 -11.93 -3.02 2.35
C THR A 346 -11.42 -2.46 3.69
N ASP A 347 -10.83 -3.29 4.55
CA ASP A 347 -10.13 -2.82 5.74
C ASP A 347 -8.85 -2.05 5.42
N ASN A 348 -8.24 -2.20 4.24
CA ASN A 348 -7.05 -1.46 3.83
C ASN A 348 -7.39 -0.27 2.90
N MET A 349 -8.64 0.17 2.86
CA MET A 349 -9.06 1.36 2.11
C MET A 349 -9.31 2.52 3.07
N SER A 350 -8.46 3.54 3.03
CA SER A 350 -8.60 4.73 3.86
C SER A 350 -9.84 5.54 3.49
N ILE A 351 -10.60 6.00 4.49
CA ILE A 351 -11.77 6.86 4.26
C ILE A 351 -11.39 8.23 3.68
N VAL A 352 -10.14 8.66 3.88
CA VAL A 352 -9.61 9.95 3.40
C VAL A 352 -8.77 9.84 2.12
N GLY A 353 -8.68 8.64 1.53
CA GLY A 353 -7.96 8.41 0.27
C GLY A 353 -6.44 8.35 0.42
N LEU A 354 -5.95 7.81 1.54
CA LEU A 354 -4.52 7.53 1.76
C LEU A 354 -4.18 6.07 1.42
N THR A 355 -3.00 5.85 0.86
CA THR A 355 -2.34 4.53 0.84
C THR A 355 -2.05 4.11 2.29
N ILE A 356 -2.42 2.89 2.67
CA ILE A 356 -2.37 2.43 4.07
C ILE A 356 -2.07 0.93 4.14
N ASP A 357 -1.39 0.50 5.20
CA ASP A 357 -1.10 -0.91 5.50
C ASP A 357 -0.25 -1.64 4.44
N TYR A 358 0.99 -1.16 4.34
CA TYR A 358 2.07 -1.78 3.58
C TYR A 358 2.41 -3.18 4.14
N GLY A 359 2.04 -4.21 3.37
CA GLY A 359 2.44 -5.60 3.62
C GLY A 359 3.23 -6.13 2.43
N PRO A 360 2.66 -7.05 1.62
CA PRO A 360 3.30 -7.58 0.43
C PRO A 360 3.09 -6.67 -0.78
N PHE A 361 3.48 -5.39 -0.66
CA PHE A 361 3.50 -4.46 -1.79
C PHE A 361 4.74 -4.71 -2.67
N GLY A 362 4.74 -4.15 -3.88
CA GLY A 362 5.93 -4.07 -4.73
C GLY A 362 5.84 -2.91 -5.70
N PHE A 363 6.97 -2.23 -5.94
CA PHE A 363 7.13 -1.41 -7.13
C PHE A 363 7.57 -2.31 -8.27
N MET A 364 7.01 -2.08 -9.45
CA MET A 364 7.26 -2.88 -10.63
C MET A 364 8.67 -2.63 -11.16
N ASP A 365 9.46 -3.70 -11.28
CA ASP A 365 10.75 -3.66 -11.95
C ASP A 365 10.55 -3.66 -13.47
N ARG A 366 10.38 -4.83 -14.11
CA ARG A 366 9.93 -4.90 -15.51
C ARG A 366 8.43 -4.66 -15.62
N TYR A 367 8.00 -3.94 -16.65
CA TYR A 367 6.57 -3.78 -16.88
C TYR A 367 5.89 -5.12 -17.18
N ASP A 368 4.95 -5.47 -16.33
CA ASP A 368 4.09 -6.64 -16.45
C ASP A 368 2.68 -6.25 -15.97
N PRO A 369 1.70 -6.10 -16.89
CA PRO A 369 0.36 -5.66 -16.52
C PRO A 369 -0.30 -6.64 -15.53
N GLU A 370 0.08 -7.91 -15.55
CA GLU A 370 -0.45 -8.93 -14.66
C GLU A 370 0.43 -9.18 -13.42
N HIS A 371 1.37 -8.27 -13.11
CA HIS A 371 2.25 -8.41 -11.95
C HIS A 371 1.47 -8.62 -10.65
N ILE A 372 1.80 -9.71 -9.94
CA ILE A 372 1.29 -10.05 -8.61
C ILE A 372 2.46 -9.90 -7.63
N CYS A 373 2.39 -8.90 -6.75
CA CYS A 373 3.44 -8.66 -5.76
C CYS A 373 3.27 -9.51 -4.48
N ASN A 374 2.06 -10.02 -4.23
CA ASN A 374 1.74 -10.81 -3.06
C ASN A 374 1.83 -12.32 -3.37
N GLY A 375 2.81 -13.00 -2.75
CA GLY A 375 3.00 -14.44 -2.91
C GLY A 375 1.82 -15.31 -2.45
N SER A 376 0.89 -14.75 -1.66
CA SER A 376 -0.33 -15.43 -1.23
C SER A 376 -1.54 -15.21 -2.18
N ASP A 377 -1.44 -14.30 -3.15
CA ASP A 377 -2.53 -13.99 -4.10
C ASP A 377 -2.48 -14.90 -5.35
N ASN A 378 -2.76 -16.18 -5.14
CA ASN A 378 -2.69 -17.20 -6.20
C ASN A 378 -3.66 -16.96 -7.37
N ALA A 379 -4.74 -16.20 -7.15
CA ALA A 379 -5.73 -15.86 -8.18
C ALA A 379 -5.41 -14.54 -8.90
N GLY A 380 -4.38 -13.82 -8.44
CA GLY A 380 -4.04 -12.47 -8.90
C GLY A 380 -5.21 -11.51 -8.76
N ARG A 381 -6.00 -11.58 -7.68
CA ARG A 381 -7.12 -10.66 -7.43
C ARG A 381 -6.64 -9.22 -7.36
N TYR A 382 -5.47 -9.00 -6.77
CA TYR A 382 -4.84 -7.71 -6.54
C TYR A 382 -3.64 -7.46 -7.47
N ALA A 383 -3.60 -8.14 -8.63
CA ALA A 383 -2.64 -7.86 -9.67
C ALA A 383 -2.69 -6.38 -10.10
N TYR A 384 -1.56 -5.87 -10.60
CA TYR A 384 -1.39 -4.46 -10.93
C TYR A 384 -2.50 -3.88 -11.83
N ASN A 385 -2.87 -4.57 -12.91
CA ASN A 385 -3.96 -4.14 -13.81
C ASN A 385 -5.37 -4.19 -13.17
N LYS A 386 -5.56 -4.92 -12.07
CA LYS A 386 -6.86 -5.06 -11.41
C LYS A 386 -7.10 -4.04 -10.30
N GLN A 387 -6.07 -3.32 -9.83
CA GLN A 387 -6.20 -2.39 -8.72
C GLN A 387 -7.32 -1.33 -8.94
N PRO A 388 -7.47 -0.71 -10.12
CA PRO A 388 -8.55 0.27 -10.34
C PRO A 388 -9.94 -0.32 -10.14
N GLU A 389 -10.24 -1.50 -10.71
CA GLU A 389 -11.54 -2.14 -10.57
C GLU A 389 -11.78 -2.67 -9.14
N ILE A 390 -10.74 -3.13 -8.46
CA ILE A 390 -10.85 -3.54 -7.06
C ILE A 390 -11.14 -2.35 -6.15
N CYS A 391 -10.50 -1.20 -6.36
CA CYS A 391 -10.80 0.02 -5.60
C CYS A 391 -12.25 0.49 -5.83
N LYS A 392 -12.76 0.38 -7.07
CA LYS A 392 -14.16 0.63 -7.40
C LYS A 392 -15.11 -0.34 -6.68
N TRP A 393 -14.78 -1.63 -6.69
CA TRP A 393 -15.54 -2.64 -5.96
C TRP A 393 -15.57 -2.37 -4.45
N ASN A 394 -14.44 -1.95 -3.86
CA ASN A 394 -14.35 -1.58 -2.45
C ASN A 394 -15.21 -0.34 -2.12
N LEU A 395 -15.32 0.64 -3.02
CA LEU A 395 -16.25 1.77 -2.87
C LEU A 395 -17.72 1.31 -2.89
N GLY A 396 -18.04 0.29 -3.70
CA GLY A 396 -19.36 -0.36 -3.65
C GLY A 396 -19.64 -0.98 -2.28
N LYS A 397 -18.64 -1.60 -1.63
CA LYS A 397 -18.79 -2.11 -0.25
C LYS A 397 -18.94 -1.01 0.79
N LEU A 398 -18.26 0.12 0.61
CA LEU A 398 -18.51 1.30 1.44
C LEU A 398 -19.95 1.81 1.25
N ALA A 399 -20.46 1.88 0.01
CA ALA A 399 -21.83 2.29 -0.28
C ALA A 399 -22.85 1.39 0.43
N GLU A 400 -22.68 0.07 0.38
CA GLU A 400 -23.50 -0.90 1.14
C GLU A 400 -23.44 -0.64 2.65
N ALA A 401 -22.26 -0.34 3.20
CA ALA A 401 -22.05 -0.13 4.63
C ALA A 401 -22.68 1.16 5.18
N LEU A 402 -22.89 2.16 4.30
CA LEU A 402 -23.49 3.46 4.65
C LEU A 402 -25.03 3.46 4.65
N VAL A 403 -25.69 2.41 4.13
CA VAL A 403 -27.16 2.29 4.20
C VAL A 403 -27.62 2.18 5.67
N PRO A 404 -28.67 2.90 6.10
CA PRO A 404 -29.60 3.72 5.31
C PRO A 404 -29.23 5.22 5.21
N GLU A 405 -28.12 5.65 5.83
CA GLU A 405 -27.71 7.06 5.87
C GLU A 405 -27.36 7.64 4.49
N LEU A 406 -26.96 6.78 3.57
CA LEU A 406 -26.85 7.06 2.14
C LEU A 406 -27.57 5.95 1.36
N PRO A 407 -28.73 6.23 0.74
CA PRO A 407 -29.43 5.26 -0.10
C PRO A 407 -28.55 4.73 -1.23
N LEU A 408 -28.69 3.43 -1.53
CA LEU A 408 -27.83 2.75 -2.49
C LEU A 408 -28.02 3.29 -3.91
N GLU A 409 -29.24 3.71 -4.26
CA GLU A 409 -29.55 4.29 -5.57
C GLU A 409 -28.77 5.59 -5.83
N ILE A 410 -28.43 6.34 -4.78
CA ILE A 410 -27.65 7.57 -4.88
C ILE A 410 -26.16 7.26 -4.99
N SER A 411 -25.64 6.39 -4.11
CA SER A 411 -24.21 6.05 -4.09
C SER A 411 -23.77 5.26 -5.32
N GLU A 412 -24.59 4.33 -5.83
CA GLU A 412 -24.31 3.62 -7.09
C GLU A 412 -24.29 4.57 -8.29
N LEU A 413 -25.18 5.57 -8.32
CA LEU A 413 -25.18 6.59 -9.38
C LEU A 413 -23.90 7.42 -9.34
N ILE A 414 -23.48 7.87 -8.15
CA ILE A 414 -22.22 8.60 -7.96
C ILE A 414 -21.02 7.76 -8.42
N LEU A 415 -20.96 6.48 -8.02
CA LEU A 415 -19.85 5.60 -8.40
C LEU A 415 -19.77 5.42 -9.92
N LYS A 416 -20.92 5.26 -10.57
CA LYS A 416 -21.03 5.11 -12.02
C LYS A 416 -20.65 6.37 -12.78
N GLU A 417 -21.00 7.55 -12.27
CA GLU A 417 -20.79 8.83 -12.95
C GLU A 417 -19.38 9.40 -12.72
N GLU A 418 -18.78 9.17 -11.55
CA GLU A 418 -17.60 9.92 -11.12
C GLU A 418 -16.30 9.11 -11.14
N TYR A 419 -16.35 7.80 -10.87
CA TYR A 419 -15.11 7.04 -10.62
C TYR A 419 -14.24 6.87 -11.86
N ASP A 420 -14.80 6.29 -12.94
CA ASP A 420 -14.02 5.98 -14.15
C ASP A 420 -13.54 7.27 -14.82
N ALA A 421 -14.42 8.27 -14.90
CA ALA A 421 -14.09 9.58 -15.46
C ALA A 421 -12.96 10.26 -14.68
N GLU A 422 -12.99 10.23 -13.35
CA GLU A 422 -11.95 10.84 -12.53
C GLU A 422 -10.62 10.06 -12.58
N PHE A 423 -10.69 8.73 -12.60
CA PHE A 423 -9.52 7.86 -12.76
C PHE A 423 -8.82 8.12 -14.10
N GLU A 424 -9.56 8.01 -15.21
CA GLU A 424 -9.03 8.17 -16.57
C GLU A 424 -8.42 9.56 -16.77
N ARG A 425 -9.14 10.60 -16.33
CA ARG A 425 -8.66 11.99 -16.39
C ARG A 425 -7.37 12.18 -15.60
N HIS A 426 -7.31 11.72 -14.35
CA HIS A 426 -6.11 11.90 -13.51
C HIS A 426 -4.92 11.07 -14.00
N TYR A 427 -5.17 9.83 -14.40
CA TYR A 427 -4.17 8.93 -14.99
C TYR A 427 -3.56 9.53 -16.25
N LEU A 428 -4.39 9.95 -17.21
CA LEU A 428 -3.89 10.52 -18.48
C LEU A 428 -3.12 11.82 -18.25
N GLN A 429 -3.61 12.70 -17.37
CA GLN A 429 -2.89 13.93 -16.99
C GLN A 429 -1.50 13.64 -16.44
N LYS A 430 -1.36 12.60 -15.60
CA LYS A 430 -0.06 12.19 -15.06
C LYS A 430 0.83 11.54 -16.11
N MET A 431 0.30 10.63 -16.92
CA MET A 431 1.06 9.97 -17.99
C MET A 431 1.55 10.98 -19.03
N ARG A 432 0.77 12.00 -19.37
CA ARG A 432 1.18 13.10 -20.24
C ARG A 432 2.39 13.86 -19.68
N LYS A 433 2.39 14.19 -18.38
CA LYS A 433 3.55 14.81 -17.71
C LYS A 433 4.78 13.91 -17.73
N LYS A 434 4.60 12.61 -17.48
CA LYS A 434 5.67 11.60 -17.56
C LYS A 434 6.26 11.48 -18.97
N LEU A 435 5.47 11.76 -20.00
CA LEU A 435 5.87 11.80 -21.42
C LEU A 435 6.27 13.20 -21.90
N GLY A 436 6.22 14.23 -21.06
CA GLY A 436 6.58 15.58 -21.48
C GLY A 436 5.61 16.23 -22.47
N LEU A 437 4.34 15.81 -22.48
CA LEU A 437 3.24 16.41 -23.26
C LEU A 437 2.57 17.48 -22.39
N ILE A 438 3.01 18.74 -22.51
CA ILE A 438 2.79 19.77 -21.49
C ILE A 438 1.85 20.91 -21.90
N HIS A 439 1.73 21.23 -23.19
CA HIS A 439 0.92 22.37 -23.66
C HIS A 439 -0.34 21.94 -24.41
N LEU A 440 -0.26 20.89 -25.23
CA LEU A 440 -1.36 20.45 -26.08
C LEU A 440 -1.92 19.10 -25.61
N GLU A 441 -3.24 19.02 -25.45
CA GLU A 441 -3.95 17.76 -25.19
C GLU A 441 -4.60 17.28 -26.47
N LEU A 442 -4.28 16.05 -26.88
CA LEU A 442 -4.86 15.43 -28.07
C LEU A 442 -5.60 14.14 -27.69
N GLU A 443 -6.66 13.82 -28.42
CA GLU A 443 -7.47 12.63 -28.17
C GLU A 443 -6.65 11.33 -28.27
N ASP A 444 -5.60 11.29 -29.10
CA ASP A 444 -4.74 10.11 -29.28
C ASP A 444 -3.65 9.94 -28.19
N ASP A 445 -3.59 10.82 -27.18
CA ASP A 445 -2.58 10.74 -26.11
C ASP A 445 -2.72 9.43 -25.29
N ASP A 446 -3.95 8.96 -25.07
CA ASP A 446 -4.26 7.70 -24.36
C ASP A 446 -3.73 6.46 -25.12
N LYS A 447 -3.83 6.50 -26.46
CA LYS A 447 -3.35 5.47 -27.36
C LYS A 447 -1.83 5.43 -27.37
N LEU A 448 -1.19 6.60 -27.43
CA LEU A 448 0.27 6.68 -27.34
C LEU A 448 0.81 6.08 -26.03
N VAL A 449 0.14 6.37 -24.90
CA VAL A 449 0.45 5.79 -23.59
C VAL A 449 0.24 4.27 -23.61
N SER A 450 -0.89 3.80 -24.15
CA SER A 450 -1.19 2.37 -24.25
C SER A 450 -0.15 1.62 -25.08
N GLU A 451 0.28 2.19 -26.21
CA GLU A 451 1.31 1.61 -27.09
C GLU A 451 2.71 1.63 -26.45
N LEU A 452 3.00 2.59 -25.56
CA LEU A 452 4.24 2.60 -24.78
C LEU A 452 4.27 1.40 -23.84
N LEU A 453 3.20 1.23 -23.06
CA LEU A 453 3.10 0.14 -22.10
C LEU A 453 3.14 -1.22 -22.81
N GLU A 454 2.51 -1.35 -23.97
CA GLU A 454 2.64 -2.55 -24.81
C GLU A 454 4.10 -2.78 -25.25
N THR A 455 4.80 -1.74 -25.70
CA THR A 455 6.23 -1.82 -26.06
C THR A 455 7.08 -2.27 -24.88
N MET A 456 6.83 -1.72 -23.68
CA MET A 456 7.51 -2.13 -22.46
C MET A 456 7.21 -3.58 -22.10
N HIS A 457 5.96 -4.04 -22.30
CA HIS A 457 5.57 -5.43 -22.04
C HIS A 457 6.29 -6.40 -22.99
N LEU A 458 6.28 -6.09 -24.29
CA LEU A 458 6.91 -6.92 -25.34
C LEU A 458 8.42 -7.03 -25.19
N THR A 459 9.07 -5.99 -24.65
CA THR A 459 10.53 -5.92 -24.49
C THR A 459 11.01 -6.24 -23.07
N GLY A 460 10.08 -6.37 -22.11
CA GLY A 460 10.41 -6.46 -20.69
C GLY A 460 11.11 -5.22 -20.15
N GLY A 461 10.76 -4.03 -20.64
CA GLY A 461 11.35 -2.76 -20.24
C GLY A 461 11.16 -2.47 -18.74
N ASP A 462 12.22 -2.02 -18.07
CA ASP A 462 12.16 -1.54 -16.69
C ASP A 462 11.21 -0.34 -16.61
N PHE A 463 10.22 -0.41 -15.72
CA PHE A 463 9.13 0.54 -15.65
C PHE A 463 9.64 1.96 -15.38
N THR A 464 10.44 2.11 -14.33
CA THR A 464 10.90 3.42 -13.86
C THR A 464 11.96 3.99 -14.78
N ASN A 465 12.96 3.18 -15.13
CA ASN A 465 14.12 3.64 -15.90
C ASN A 465 13.72 3.98 -17.35
N THR A 466 12.72 3.31 -17.93
CA THR A 466 12.17 3.70 -19.24
C THR A 466 11.67 5.14 -19.21
N PHE A 467 10.80 5.49 -18.27
CA PHE A 467 10.28 6.85 -18.15
C PHE A 467 11.37 7.88 -17.87
N ARG A 468 12.33 7.54 -16.99
CA ARG A 468 13.46 8.42 -16.70
C ARG A 468 14.31 8.67 -17.95
N LEU A 469 14.64 7.62 -18.70
CA LEU A 469 15.48 7.71 -19.90
C LEU A 469 14.80 8.50 -21.04
N LEU A 470 13.47 8.38 -21.20
CA LEU A 470 12.72 9.12 -22.21
C LEU A 470 12.84 10.65 -22.10
N SER A 471 13.19 11.18 -20.92
CA SER A 471 13.47 12.61 -20.75
C SER A 471 14.60 13.11 -21.66
N SER A 472 15.60 12.26 -21.91
CA SER A 472 16.75 12.58 -22.77
C SER A 472 16.48 12.42 -24.28
N PHE A 473 15.31 11.88 -24.67
CA PHE A 473 14.93 11.77 -26.07
C PHE A 473 14.47 13.14 -26.60
N LEU A 474 15.19 13.68 -27.59
CA LEU A 474 14.94 15.00 -28.17
C LEU A 474 14.05 14.99 -29.41
N GLY A 475 13.62 13.81 -29.88
CA GLY A 475 12.84 13.71 -31.13
C GLY A 475 13.64 14.05 -32.39
N ASP A 476 14.98 14.03 -32.33
CA ASP A 476 15.88 14.37 -33.44
C ASP A 476 15.73 13.38 -34.62
N LEU A 477 15.94 13.89 -35.83
CA LEU A 477 15.96 13.13 -37.09
C LEU A 477 17.32 12.49 -37.35
N ASP A 478 18.38 12.86 -36.61
CA ASP A 478 19.71 12.27 -36.74
C ASP A 478 19.69 10.75 -36.46
N PRO A 479 19.96 9.90 -37.48
CA PRO A 479 19.95 8.46 -37.31
C PRO A 479 20.97 7.95 -36.28
N LEU A 480 22.11 8.63 -36.10
CA LEU A 480 23.14 8.23 -35.14
C LEU A 480 22.65 8.43 -33.71
N LYS A 481 22.06 9.58 -33.40
CA LYS A 481 21.49 9.85 -32.06
C LYS A 481 20.32 8.92 -31.75
N LEU A 482 19.52 8.57 -32.75
CA LEU A 482 18.45 7.58 -32.57
C LEU A 482 19.03 6.21 -32.24
N GLU A 483 20.10 5.78 -32.92
CA GLU A 483 20.74 4.49 -32.64
C GLU A 483 21.38 4.47 -31.24
N ASP A 484 22.08 5.53 -30.83
CA ASP A 484 22.62 5.68 -29.48
C ASP A 484 21.53 5.61 -28.40
N PHE A 485 20.36 6.22 -28.66
CA PHE A 485 19.22 6.13 -27.75
C PHE A 485 18.62 4.73 -27.72
N LEU A 486 18.52 4.06 -28.88
CA LEU A 486 18.05 2.68 -28.98
C LEU A 486 18.96 1.71 -28.23
N GLU A 487 20.27 1.95 -28.23
CA GLU A 487 21.22 1.19 -27.41
C GLU A 487 20.95 1.41 -25.92
N LYS A 488 20.84 2.66 -25.47
CA LYS A 488 20.55 2.99 -24.07
C LYS A 488 19.23 2.37 -23.59
N ILE A 489 18.15 2.51 -24.35
CA ILE A 489 16.85 1.96 -23.93
C ILE A 489 16.82 0.43 -23.98
N ALA A 490 17.56 -0.19 -24.90
CA ALA A 490 17.70 -1.63 -24.95
C ALA A 490 18.41 -2.21 -23.70
N THR A 491 19.32 -1.46 -23.06
CA THR A 491 19.91 -1.89 -21.77
C THR A 491 18.88 -1.95 -20.64
N GLN A 492 17.77 -1.21 -20.78
CA GLN A 492 16.66 -1.22 -19.82
C GLN A 492 15.63 -2.32 -20.11
N CYS A 493 15.76 -3.06 -21.20
CA CYS A 493 14.95 -4.22 -21.51
C CYS A 493 15.39 -5.45 -20.69
N ALA A 494 14.50 -6.43 -20.57
CA ALA A 494 14.82 -7.68 -19.91
C ALA A 494 15.85 -8.49 -20.71
N SER A 495 16.85 -9.03 -20.02
CA SER A 495 17.82 -9.95 -20.58
C SER A 495 17.18 -11.30 -20.92
N MET A 496 17.87 -12.09 -21.73
CA MET A 496 17.42 -13.45 -22.05
C MET A 496 17.29 -14.32 -20.80
N GLU A 497 18.19 -14.17 -19.84
CA GLU A 497 18.20 -14.85 -18.55
C GLU A 497 17.00 -14.43 -17.71
N GLU A 498 16.73 -13.12 -17.59
CA GLU A 498 15.58 -12.58 -16.88
C GLU A 498 14.26 -13.15 -17.44
N LEU A 499 14.11 -13.16 -18.77
CA LEU A 499 12.93 -13.70 -19.44
C LEU A 499 12.81 -15.22 -19.25
N LYS A 500 13.91 -15.97 -19.32
CA LYS A 500 13.91 -17.43 -19.08
C LYS A 500 13.49 -17.77 -17.65
N VAL A 501 13.91 -16.97 -16.66
CA VAL A 501 13.46 -17.15 -15.27
C VAL A 501 11.98 -16.82 -15.14
N ALA A 502 11.53 -15.69 -15.70
CA ALA A 502 10.13 -15.26 -15.63
C ALA A 502 9.14 -16.26 -16.23
N PHE A 503 9.46 -16.81 -17.41
CA PHE A 503 8.60 -17.74 -18.14
C PHE A 503 8.90 -19.22 -17.87
N ARG A 504 9.80 -19.53 -16.93
CA ARG A 504 10.05 -20.92 -16.54
C ARG A 504 8.72 -21.60 -16.17
N PRO A 505 8.40 -22.77 -16.76
CA PRO A 505 7.23 -23.54 -16.39
C PRO A 505 7.27 -23.85 -14.90
N GLN A 506 6.14 -23.64 -14.21
CA GLN A 506 6.01 -23.83 -12.77
C GLN A 506 5.38 -25.18 -12.42
N MET A 507 4.75 -25.84 -13.40
CA MET A 507 4.09 -27.13 -13.22
C MET A 507 4.91 -28.27 -13.84
N ASP A 508 4.95 -29.41 -13.14
CA ASP A 508 5.51 -30.63 -13.72
C ASP A 508 4.71 -31.03 -14.99
N PRO A 509 5.37 -31.39 -16.10
CA PRO A 509 4.69 -31.72 -17.35
C PRO A 509 3.63 -32.83 -17.24
N ARG A 510 3.81 -33.81 -16.35
CA ARG A 510 2.84 -34.89 -16.13
C ARG A 510 1.63 -34.37 -15.36
N GLN A 511 1.85 -33.55 -14.32
CA GLN A 511 0.77 -32.88 -13.60
C GLN A 511 -0.04 -31.99 -14.52
N PHE A 512 0.64 -31.22 -15.38
CA PHE A 512 0.00 -30.34 -16.36
C PHE A 512 -0.86 -31.13 -17.36
N SER A 513 -0.33 -32.23 -17.91
CA SER A 513 -1.07 -33.13 -18.79
C SER A 513 -2.30 -33.74 -18.11
N MET A 514 -2.18 -34.15 -16.84
CA MET A 514 -3.30 -34.64 -16.04
C MET A 514 -4.36 -33.57 -15.84
N MET A 515 -3.96 -32.33 -15.55
CA MET A 515 -4.88 -31.19 -15.41
C MET A 515 -5.63 -30.87 -16.70
N LEU A 516 -4.96 -30.93 -17.85
CA LEU A 516 -5.61 -30.78 -19.16
C LEU A 516 -6.64 -31.88 -19.42
N MET A 517 -6.30 -33.14 -19.15
CA MET A 517 -7.24 -34.26 -19.29
C MET A 517 -8.43 -34.13 -18.33
N LEU A 518 -8.21 -33.71 -17.08
CA LEU A 518 -9.27 -33.47 -16.10
C LEU A 518 -10.21 -32.34 -16.53
N ALA A 519 -9.66 -31.23 -17.05
CA ALA A 519 -10.45 -30.12 -17.55
C ALA A 519 -11.40 -30.53 -18.69
N GLN A 520 -11.01 -31.52 -19.50
CA GLN A 520 -11.83 -32.07 -20.59
C GLN A 520 -12.80 -33.16 -20.12
N SER A 521 -12.35 -34.06 -19.25
CA SER A 521 -13.10 -35.27 -18.87
C SER A 521 -14.04 -35.08 -17.67
N ASN A 522 -13.69 -34.22 -16.71
CA ASN A 522 -14.50 -33.96 -15.52
C ASN A 522 -14.36 -32.50 -15.03
N PRO A 523 -15.12 -31.56 -15.63
CA PRO A 523 -15.05 -30.14 -15.29
C PRO A 523 -15.38 -29.81 -13.84
N GLN A 524 -16.21 -30.62 -13.17
CA GLN A 524 -16.58 -30.42 -11.77
C GLN A 524 -15.41 -30.71 -10.83
N LEU A 525 -14.73 -31.84 -11.04
CA LEU A 525 -13.53 -32.18 -10.27
C LEU A 525 -12.38 -31.20 -10.57
N PHE A 526 -12.26 -30.76 -11.83
CA PHE A 526 -11.28 -29.75 -12.21
C PHE A 526 -11.47 -28.44 -11.43
N ALA A 527 -12.70 -27.94 -11.30
CA ALA A 527 -13.02 -26.71 -10.57
C ALA A 527 -12.66 -26.76 -9.07
N LEU A 528 -12.49 -27.96 -8.49
CA LEU A 528 -12.07 -28.14 -7.10
C LEU A 528 -10.53 -28.07 -6.93
N ILE A 529 -9.77 -28.39 -7.98
CA ILE A 529 -8.31 -28.60 -7.91
C ILE A 529 -7.55 -27.47 -8.63
N GLY A 530 -8.16 -26.82 -9.61
CA GLY A 530 -7.55 -25.74 -10.36
C GLY A 530 -8.56 -24.88 -11.09
N THR A 531 -8.07 -23.86 -11.78
CA THR A 531 -8.90 -22.97 -12.59
C THR A 531 -8.44 -22.99 -14.04
N LYS A 532 -9.37 -22.73 -14.97
CA LYS A 532 -9.03 -22.61 -16.40
C LYS A 532 -7.99 -21.50 -16.62
N ALA A 533 -8.08 -20.42 -15.83
CA ALA A 533 -7.12 -19.32 -15.88
C ALA A 533 -5.70 -19.79 -15.54
N ASN A 534 -5.53 -20.62 -14.50
CA ASN A 534 -4.21 -21.13 -14.12
C ASN A 534 -3.63 -22.04 -15.20
N ILE A 535 -4.44 -22.90 -15.83
CA ILE A 535 -3.99 -23.71 -16.98
C ILE A 535 -3.54 -22.82 -18.13
N ASN A 536 -4.33 -21.81 -18.50
CA ASN A 536 -4.01 -20.93 -19.62
C ASN A 536 -2.70 -20.17 -19.37
N LYS A 537 -2.48 -19.67 -18.15
CA LYS A 537 -1.22 -19.03 -17.78
C LYS A 537 -0.03 -19.97 -17.88
N GLU A 538 -0.19 -21.23 -17.48
CA GLU A 538 0.88 -22.22 -17.59
C GLU A 538 1.17 -22.58 -19.07
N LEU A 539 0.14 -22.65 -19.93
CA LEU A 539 0.32 -22.80 -21.38
C LEU A 539 1.12 -21.64 -21.97
N GLU A 540 0.75 -20.41 -21.64
CA GLU A 540 1.44 -19.20 -22.11
C GLU A 540 2.91 -19.19 -21.66
N ARG A 541 3.19 -19.57 -20.40
CA ARG A 541 4.56 -19.72 -19.89
C ARG A 541 5.37 -20.72 -20.71
N ILE A 542 4.82 -21.91 -20.95
CA ILE A 542 5.49 -22.97 -21.73
C ILE A 542 5.77 -22.50 -23.16
N GLU A 543 4.79 -21.85 -23.80
CA GLU A 543 4.93 -21.34 -25.17
C GLU A 543 6.02 -20.27 -25.25
N GLN A 544 6.01 -19.29 -24.34
CA GLN A 544 7.03 -18.22 -24.31
C GLN A 544 8.41 -18.79 -23.99
N PHE A 545 8.51 -19.71 -23.04
CA PHE A 545 9.77 -20.37 -22.69
C PHE A 545 10.36 -21.13 -23.88
N SER A 546 9.53 -21.86 -24.64
CA SER A 546 9.96 -22.55 -25.85
C SER A 546 10.47 -21.58 -26.93
N LYS A 547 9.77 -20.46 -27.14
CA LYS A 547 10.22 -19.39 -28.06
C LYS A 547 11.57 -18.82 -27.63
N LEU A 548 11.77 -18.56 -26.33
CA LEU A 548 13.03 -18.03 -25.78
C LEU A 548 14.21 -19.00 -25.92
N GLN A 549 13.95 -20.32 -25.96
CA GLN A 549 15.01 -21.31 -26.22
C GLN A 549 15.51 -21.28 -27.66
N GLN A 550 14.71 -20.79 -28.61
CA GLN A 550 15.05 -20.73 -30.04
C GLN A 550 15.70 -19.39 -30.43
N LEU A 551 15.64 -18.38 -29.57
CA LEU A 551 16.17 -17.03 -29.84
C LEU A 551 17.60 -16.88 -29.31
N THR A 552 18.45 -16.20 -30.08
CA THR A 552 19.75 -15.72 -29.57
C THR A 552 19.59 -14.38 -28.86
N ALA A 553 20.58 -13.98 -28.05
CA ALA A 553 20.61 -12.66 -27.42
C ALA A 553 20.63 -11.53 -28.47
N ALA A 554 21.29 -11.74 -29.60
CA ALA A 554 21.32 -10.79 -30.71
C ALA A 554 19.95 -10.63 -31.39
N ASP A 555 19.21 -11.74 -31.57
CA ASP A 555 17.85 -11.70 -32.12
C ASP A 555 16.90 -10.94 -31.19
N LEU A 556 17.01 -11.19 -29.88
CA LEU A 556 16.21 -10.49 -28.86
C LEU A 556 16.51 -8.99 -28.88
N LEU A 557 17.79 -8.61 -28.90
CA LEU A 557 18.21 -7.20 -28.97
C LEU A 557 17.66 -6.52 -30.24
N SER A 558 17.81 -7.15 -31.40
CA SER A 558 17.31 -6.65 -32.68
C SER A 558 15.78 -6.46 -32.65
N ARG A 559 15.05 -7.45 -32.11
CA ARG A 559 13.61 -7.38 -31.92
C ARG A 559 13.20 -6.23 -30.99
N ASN A 560 13.91 -6.06 -29.87
CA ASN A 560 13.63 -4.98 -28.91
C ASN A 560 13.87 -3.61 -29.53
N LYS A 561 15.00 -3.41 -30.22
CA LYS A 561 15.29 -2.17 -30.95
C LYS A 561 14.21 -1.83 -31.98
N ARG A 562 13.68 -2.84 -32.69
CA ARG A 562 12.57 -2.64 -33.65
C ARG A 562 11.30 -2.13 -32.97
N HIS A 563 10.85 -2.77 -31.89
CA HIS A 563 9.66 -2.34 -31.15
C HIS A 563 9.80 -0.91 -30.61
N TRP A 564 10.96 -0.59 -30.03
CA TRP A 564 11.25 0.77 -29.55
C TRP A 564 11.29 1.80 -30.67
N LYS A 565 11.91 1.46 -31.81
CA LYS A 565 11.96 2.36 -32.97
C LYS A 565 10.56 2.69 -33.50
N GLU A 566 9.69 1.70 -33.61
CA GLU A 566 8.30 1.88 -34.06
C GLU A 566 7.53 2.83 -33.12
N TRP A 567 7.65 2.65 -31.80
CA TRP A 567 6.98 3.53 -30.84
C TRP A 567 7.60 4.93 -30.78
N LEU A 568 8.93 5.05 -30.77
CA LEU A 568 9.63 6.34 -30.74
C LEU A 568 9.30 7.19 -31.97
N GLN A 569 9.05 6.59 -33.13
CA GLN A 569 8.58 7.32 -34.31
C GLN A 569 7.22 7.98 -34.07
N LYS A 570 6.27 7.28 -33.44
CA LYS A 570 4.96 7.85 -33.09
C LYS A 570 5.08 8.93 -32.02
N TYR A 571 5.89 8.67 -30.99
CA TYR A 571 6.17 9.64 -29.94
C TYR A 571 6.79 10.93 -30.50
N ARG A 572 7.75 10.80 -31.41
CA ARG A 572 8.37 11.94 -32.11
C ARG A 572 7.34 12.77 -32.88
N VAL A 573 6.49 12.14 -33.69
CA VAL A 573 5.40 12.83 -34.41
C VAL A 573 4.48 13.57 -33.44
N ARG A 574 4.22 13.00 -32.25
CA ARG A 574 3.43 13.68 -31.22
C ARG A 574 4.16 14.87 -30.58
N LEU A 575 5.47 14.76 -30.34
CA LEU A 575 6.29 15.88 -29.83
C LEU A 575 6.38 17.02 -30.84
N GLU A 576 6.43 16.74 -32.14
CA GLU A 576 6.38 17.77 -33.20
C GLU A 576 5.14 18.65 -33.05
N LYS A 577 3.99 18.10 -32.64
CA LYS A 577 2.76 18.87 -32.38
C LYS A 577 2.84 19.81 -31.17
N GLU A 578 3.61 19.45 -30.14
CA GLU A 578 3.93 20.39 -29.05
C GLU A 578 4.81 21.53 -29.58
N ILE A 579 5.85 21.18 -30.35
CA ILE A 579 6.83 22.14 -30.88
C ILE A 579 6.17 23.13 -31.85
N GLU A 580 5.28 22.66 -32.73
CA GLU A 580 4.49 23.51 -33.63
C GLU A 580 3.63 24.54 -32.88
N SER A 581 3.26 24.26 -31.62
CA SER A 581 2.40 25.12 -30.80
C SER A 581 3.17 26.21 -30.01
N VAL A 582 4.50 26.20 -30.03
CA VAL A 582 5.35 27.10 -29.23
C VAL A 582 6.29 27.93 -30.09
N SER A 583 6.69 29.11 -29.60
CA SER A 583 7.57 30.03 -30.34
C SER A 583 9.06 29.68 -30.27
N ASN A 584 9.49 28.90 -29.26
CA ASN A 584 10.90 28.55 -29.04
C ASN A 584 11.02 27.10 -28.56
N ALA A 585 11.59 26.24 -29.42
CA ALA A 585 11.74 24.81 -29.17
C ALA A 585 12.73 24.48 -28.03
N ASP A 586 13.81 25.26 -27.87
CA ASP A 586 14.81 25.03 -26.83
C ASP A 586 14.24 25.31 -25.43
N VAL A 587 13.49 26.42 -25.31
CA VAL A 587 12.79 26.78 -24.06
C VAL A 587 11.74 25.73 -23.71
N TRP A 588 10.95 25.30 -24.69
CA TRP A 588 9.97 24.22 -24.51
C TRP A 588 10.64 22.91 -24.08
N ASN A 589 11.76 22.53 -24.69
CA ASN A 589 12.43 21.29 -24.35
C ASN A 589 13.03 21.35 -22.93
N ALA A 590 13.58 22.49 -22.51
CA ALA A 590 14.05 22.68 -21.13
C ALA A 590 12.90 22.54 -20.11
N GLU A 591 11.73 23.11 -20.42
CA GLU A 591 10.52 22.95 -19.61
C GLU A 591 10.03 21.49 -19.58
N ARG A 592 9.97 20.85 -20.76
CA ARG A 592 9.60 19.43 -20.92
C ARG A 592 10.48 18.53 -20.05
N VAL A 593 11.80 18.65 -20.15
CA VAL A 593 12.74 17.83 -19.38
C VAL A 593 12.56 18.07 -17.88
N LYS A 594 12.39 19.33 -17.45
CA LYS A 594 12.13 19.66 -16.05
C LYS A 594 10.85 19.00 -15.54
N ILE A 595 9.76 19.06 -16.30
CA ILE A 595 8.49 18.40 -15.95
C ILE A 595 8.63 16.88 -15.93
N MET A 596 9.29 16.29 -16.91
CA MET A 596 9.53 14.84 -16.93
C MET A 596 10.35 14.41 -15.71
N ASN A 597 11.46 15.10 -15.40
CA ASN A 597 12.32 14.75 -14.28
C ASN A 597 11.63 14.92 -12.92
N SER A 598 10.66 15.84 -12.78
CA SER A 598 9.86 15.98 -11.56
C SER A 598 8.67 15.01 -11.46
N ASN A 599 8.41 14.19 -12.49
CA ASN A 599 7.33 13.20 -12.51
C ASN A 599 7.83 11.76 -12.77
N ASN A 600 9.10 11.62 -13.17
CA ASN A 600 9.76 10.35 -13.43
C ASN A 600 10.90 10.17 -12.40
N PRO A 601 10.64 9.40 -11.31
CA PRO A 601 11.64 9.23 -10.27
C PRO A 601 12.86 8.51 -10.83
N LYS A 602 14.03 8.88 -10.29
CA LYS A 602 15.29 8.15 -10.45
C LYS A 602 15.36 6.98 -9.46
N TYR A 603 14.81 7.17 -8.26
CA TYR A 603 14.83 6.18 -7.18
C TYR A 603 13.42 5.78 -6.76
N ILE A 604 13.19 4.47 -6.66
CA ILE A 604 11.97 3.85 -6.11
C ILE A 604 12.40 2.74 -5.13
N LEU A 605 11.51 2.37 -4.20
CA LEU A 605 11.78 1.28 -3.24
C LEU A 605 11.59 -0.09 -3.92
N ARG A 606 12.54 -0.48 -4.76
CA ARG A 606 12.59 -1.82 -5.37
C ARG A 606 12.73 -2.88 -4.28
N ASN A 607 12.20 -4.08 -4.53
CA ASN A 607 12.21 -5.15 -3.52
C ASN A 607 13.63 -5.55 -3.10
N TYR A 608 14.60 -5.59 -4.03
CA TYR A 608 15.98 -5.93 -3.68
C TYR A 608 16.66 -4.85 -2.83
N ILE A 609 16.34 -3.57 -3.03
CA ILE A 609 16.85 -2.46 -2.22
C ILE A 609 16.35 -2.60 -0.79
N ALA A 610 15.05 -2.87 -0.63
CA ALA A 610 14.48 -3.15 0.68
C ALA A 610 15.12 -4.39 1.33
N GLN A 611 15.34 -5.46 0.55
CA GLN A 611 15.95 -6.69 1.05
C GLN A 611 17.39 -6.49 1.53
N ASN A 612 18.23 -5.77 0.77
CA ASN A 612 19.60 -5.44 1.18
C ASN A 612 19.61 -4.66 2.50
N ALA A 613 18.71 -3.68 2.65
CA ALA A 613 18.57 -2.90 3.87
C ALA A 613 18.11 -3.75 5.07
N ILE A 614 17.22 -4.72 4.83
CA ILE A 614 16.75 -5.66 5.85
C ILE A 614 17.90 -6.58 6.30
N GLU A 615 18.65 -7.16 5.36
CA GLU A 615 19.77 -8.05 5.67
C GLU A 615 20.88 -7.34 6.46
N ALA A 616 21.21 -6.10 6.09
CA ALA A 616 22.12 -5.26 6.87
C ALA A 616 21.58 -5.04 8.29
N ALA A 617 20.30 -4.67 8.42
CA ALA A 617 19.69 -4.38 9.72
C ALA A 617 19.56 -5.62 10.62
N GLU A 618 19.32 -6.80 10.06
CA GLU A 618 19.31 -8.08 10.80
C GLU A 618 20.68 -8.39 11.43
N ASN A 619 21.75 -7.98 10.75
CA ASN A 619 23.13 -8.05 11.25
C ASN A 619 23.51 -6.89 12.17
N GLY A 620 22.59 -5.96 12.44
CA GLY A 620 22.78 -4.83 13.35
C GLY A 620 23.34 -3.56 12.70
N ASP A 621 23.50 -3.54 11.37
CA ASP A 621 23.88 -2.35 10.61
C ASP A 621 22.64 -1.63 10.08
N PHE A 622 22.34 -0.45 10.64
CA PHE A 622 21.20 0.37 10.21
C PHE A 622 21.57 1.45 9.19
N THR A 623 22.85 1.54 8.78
CA THR A 623 23.30 2.58 7.84
C THR A 623 22.63 2.44 6.48
N GLU A 624 22.46 1.22 5.97
CA GLU A 624 21.78 0.95 4.69
C GLU A 624 20.32 1.42 4.71
N VAL A 625 19.58 1.17 5.79
CA VAL A 625 18.18 1.64 5.92
C VAL A 625 18.11 3.17 5.89
N ARG A 626 19.06 3.84 6.56
CA ARG A 626 19.13 5.31 6.62
C ARG A 626 19.53 5.91 5.27
N GLU A 627 20.43 5.28 4.54
CA GLU A 627 20.83 5.72 3.20
C GLU A 627 19.70 5.53 2.19
N VAL A 628 19.02 4.38 2.20
CA VAL A 628 17.84 4.14 1.37
C VAL A 628 16.75 5.18 1.66
N LEU A 629 16.47 5.47 2.93
CA LEU A 629 15.52 6.53 3.31
C LEU A 629 15.91 7.87 2.67
N LYS A 630 17.17 8.30 2.79
CA LYS A 630 17.65 9.58 2.23
C LYS A 630 17.46 9.69 0.71
N ARG A 631 17.65 8.59 -0.03
CA ARG A 631 17.40 8.55 -1.48
C ARG A 631 15.90 8.63 -1.79
N LEU A 632 15.06 7.96 -1.00
CA LEU A 632 13.60 7.98 -1.15
C LEU A 632 12.98 9.31 -0.74
N GLU A 633 13.64 10.11 0.10
CA GLU A 633 13.24 11.48 0.42
C GLU A 633 13.44 12.44 -0.79
N ASN A 634 14.33 12.08 -1.72
CA ASN A 634 14.65 12.89 -2.91
C ASN A 634 14.58 12.04 -4.20
N PRO A 635 13.43 11.41 -4.51
CA PRO A 635 13.36 10.34 -5.50
C PRO A 635 13.56 10.84 -6.94
N PHE A 636 13.45 12.15 -7.18
CA PHE A 636 13.56 12.79 -8.50
C PHE A 636 14.94 13.42 -8.77
N GLU A 637 15.75 13.63 -7.72
CA GLU A 637 17.02 14.35 -7.79
C GLU A 637 18.15 13.46 -8.33
N GLU A 638 19.10 14.10 -9.01
CA GLU A 638 20.37 13.48 -9.37
C GLU A 638 21.37 13.73 -8.26
N THR A 639 21.30 12.94 -7.21
CA THR A 639 22.42 12.85 -6.26
C THR A 639 23.56 12.06 -6.90
N GLU A 640 24.78 12.58 -6.83
CA GLU A 640 25.99 11.80 -7.08
C GLU A 640 25.97 10.58 -6.14
N ASP A 641 26.08 9.38 -6.69
CA ASP A 641 26.21 8.17 -5.90
C ASP A 641 27.60 8.22 -5.25
N LEU A 642 27.67 8.54 -3.96
CA LEU A 642 28.91 8.77 -3.20
C LEU A 642 29.78 7.51 -2.98
N THR A 643 29.72 6.54 -3.89
CA THR A 643 30.56 5.34 -3.88
C THR A 643 30.98 4.90 -5.29
N GLU A 644 31.32 5.84 -6.18
CA GLU A 644 32.18 5.54 -7.33
C GLU A 644 33.64 5.78 -6.92
N VAL A 645 34.23 4.83 -6.18
CA VAL A 645 35.69 4.67 -6.19
C VAL A 645 36.00 3.65 -7.28
N GLN A 646 36.64 4.15 -8.33
CA GLN A 646 37.34 3.35 -9.33
C GLN A 646 38.38 2.47 -8.64
N GLU A 647 38.09 1.18 -8.49
CA GLU A 647 39.10 0.13 -8.34
C GLU A 647 39.03 -0.75 -9.58
N ASP A 648 39.35 -0.17 -10.74
CA ASP A 648 39.65 -0.89 -11.97
C ASP A 648 40.85 -0.19 -12.61
N GLN A 649 42.05 -0.54 -12.14
CA GLN A 649 43.32 -0.62 -12.90
C GLN A 649 44.50 -0.61 -11.91
N GLU A 650 44.93 -1.81 -11.51
CA GLU A 650 46.31 -2.24 -11.23
C GLU A 650 46.25 -3.44 -10.29
N GLU A 651 46.11 -4.64 -10.84
CA GLU A 651 46.68 -5.89 -10.29
C GLU A 651 46.41 -7.06 -11.26
N GLU A 652 46.91 -6.93 -12.49
CA GLU A 652 47.37 -8.10 -13.23
C GLU A 652 48.87 -8.25 -12.94
N GLU A 653 49.26 -9.47 -12.55
CA GLU A 653 50.62 -9.96 -12.24
C GLU A 653 51.14 -9.70 -10.81
N THR A 654 50.83 -10.60 -9.87
CA THR A 654 51.84 -11.54 -9.31
C THR A 654 51.25 -12.61 -8.36
N VAL A 655 51.30 -13.86 -8.84
CA VAL A 655 51.64 -15.11 -8.13
C VAL A 655 50.97 -15.45 -6.78
N ALA A 656 50.02 -16.40 -6.87
CA ALA A 656 49.82 -17.62 -6.07
C ALA A 656 50.20 -17.68 -4.55
N ALA A 657 49.20 -18.18 -3.81
CA ALA A 657 49.25 -18.92 -2.54
C ALA A 657 49.19 -18.12 -1.23
N ALA A 658 47.97 -17.97 -0.69
CA ALA A 658 47.64 -18.31 0.70
C ALA A 658 46.13 -18.19 0.94
N ALA A 659 45.50 -19.28 1.38
CA ALA A 659 44.12 -19.31 1.82
C ALA A 659 43.99 -18.59 3.16
N THR A 660 43.19 -17.52 3.23
CA THR A 660 42.47 -17.11 4.45
C THR A 660 41.23 -16.31 4.05
N CYS A 661 40.10 -16.61 4.69
CA CYS A 661 38.80 -16.00 4.46
C CYS A 661 38.82 -14.49 4.77
N ALA A 662 38.74 -13.67 3.74
CA ALA A 662 38.32 -12.28 3.81
C ALA A 662 36.94 -12.16 3.13
N PRO A 663 36.01 -11.33 3.65
CA PRO A 663 34.70 -11.17 3.07
C PRO A 663 34.83 -10.47 1.71
N VAL A 664 34.22 -11.05 0.68
CA VAL A 664 34.09 -10.43 -0.64
C VAL A 664 33.31 -9.13 -0.47
N THR A 665 33.97 -7.99 -0.59
CA THR A 665 33.33 -6.69 -0.73
C THR A 665 32.61 -6.69 -2.07
N SER A 666 31.31 -7.01 -2.08
CA SER A 666 30.50 -6.87 -3.29
C SER A 666 30.43 -5.40 -3.66
N SER A 667 30.78 -5.06 -4.90
CA SER A 667 30.50 -3.73 -5.43
C SER A 667 28.98 -3.53 -5.36
N ARG A 668 28.54 -2.52 -4.59
CA ARG A 668 27.11 -2.25 -4.41
C ARG A 668 26.55 -1.70 -5.71
N LEU A 669 25.53 -2.36 -6.25
CA LEU A 669 24.79 -1.87 -7.41
C LEU A 669 24.16 -0.50 -7.10
N PRO A 670 24.18 0.47 -8.03
CA PRO A 670 23.50 1.75 -7.85
C PRO A 670 22.00 1.57 -7.54
N TYR A 671 21.41 2.42 -6.71
CA TYR A 671 19.97 2.33 -6.37
C TYR A 671 19.03 2.59 -7.56
N SER A 672 19.53 3.21 -8.64
CA SER A 672 18.80 3.41 -9.89
C SER A 672 18.97 2.27 -10.90
N SER A 673 19.77 1.24 -10.58
CA SER A 673 20.00 0.13 -11.51
C SER A 673 18.75 -0.74 -11.67
N LYS A 674 18.74 -1.55 -12.73
CA LYS A 674 17.85 -2.71 -12.81
C LYS A 674 18.12 -3.66 -11.64
N PRO A 675 17.13 -4.45 -11.21
CA PRO A 675 17.35 -5.47 -10.19
C PRO A 675 18.39 -6.50 -10.65
N PRO A 676 19.23 -7.03 -9.74
CA PRO A 676 20.09 -8.18 -10.03
C PRO A 676 19.26 -9.45 -10.24
N LEU A 677 19.80 -10.45 -10.96
CA LEU A 677 19.08 -11.68 -11.30
C LEU A 677 18.50 -12.42 -10.09
N TRP A 678 19.22 -12.48 -8.97
CA TRP A 678 18.74 -13.15 -7.75
C TRP A 678 17.48 -12.50 -7.17
N ALA A 679 17.25 -11.20 -7.44
CA ALA A 679 16.07 -10.50 -6.96
C ALA A 679 14.77 -11.02 -7.56
N SER A 680 14.83 -11.71 -8.70
CA SER A 680 13.67 -12.38 -9.32
C SER A 680 13.11 -13.53 -8.49
N GLU A 681 13.87 -14.04 -7.52
CA GLU A 681 13.45 -15.09 -6.58
C GLU A 681 12.85 -14.53 -5.29
N LEU A 682 12.87 -13.20 -5.10
CA LEU A 682 12.28 -12.57 -3.91
C LEU A 682 10.77 -12.72 -3.89
N CYS A 683 10.28 -13.42 -2.87
CA CYS A 683 8.86 -13.55 -2.58
C CYS A 683 8.51 -12.72 -1.34
N VAL A 684 7.55 -11.80 -1.50
CA VAL A 684 7.02 -11.00 -0.38
C VAL A 684 5.64 -11.54 -0.03
N THR A 685 5.45 -11.93 1.24
CA THR A 685 4.23 -12.54 1.78
C THR A 685 3.57 -11.69 2.86
#